data_AF-A0A4W6EPS8-F1
#
_entry.id   AF-A0A4W6EPS8-F1
#
_cell.length_a   1.000
_cell.length_b   1.000
_cell.length_c   1.000
_cell.angle_alpha   90.00
_cell.angle_beta   90.00
_cell.angle_gamma   90.00
#
_symmetry.space_group_name_H-M   'P 1'
#
loop_
_entity.id
_entity.type
_entity.pdbx_description
1 polymer ?
#
loop_
_entity_poly.entity_id
_entity_poly.type
_entity_poly.pdbx_seq_one_letter_code
_entity_poly.pdbx_strand_id
1 'polypeptide(L)'
;MGMFVLSLLVNHALILICGLVSTCKETTLLESTDGNFFLHVNFLNIQIILHMNCKCNSKRKARGNGINFLSCLLLNNAPFTHTHLSVPLHSLFVTLPSFSKSPLILVSLDGFRAEYLKDHRNHVPIINKLREAGTTTPYMRPVYPTKTFPNHYSIVTGLYPESHGIVDNKMYDVTRNAFFSLKTDEKFNPKWYQGEPVWVTAMRQKLKTGTFFWPGSDVAINGTFPNLYKVYDNISFQNRVSSVLEWLSLPQGERPDFFTLYLDEPDTSGHRYGPASSQVVSALQGVDRTLGMLMDGLIERNLHNCVNLIIISDHGMEEASCEKAAFVSTYQENTDAFAVIQGPAARIRPTHLPEDYFSCEFMLITPDFPPSQTPNQPMRPYLKENLPKRMHFANNKRIERGHLYMTLGWQAALNRKELKYCTGGFHGSDNVFTNMQAIFIGYGPGFKNNNVVPPFENIEVYNLMCDLLGIRPSPNNGTHGSLNHLMKHPVHLPVHPAQLSHDSPCEASNPAPSDDLQCTCTSQTKEKVCANKLLTSCICAKVSLRRLHHPFGTPNVVQPDTSFCLLHHSDYLNGYSRDRLMPLWVSYTIQPLTRVRPLSPESEACVRADVRIPPAASQLCLRYRDNSNLSYGLLHPPSECTDSLITSNMAPMFPAFKDVWTHFHDVLLLKYSQQLNGVNVMSGPIFDEDFDGNVDSFKAIAGNEAPIPTHFFVILTSCGNSTFSPVNCKGPLQAKSFILPHRPDHTESCATGSDLTWVEDWLHFHTARVRDIELLTGLSFYHDRLSVEETLQLKTFLPTA
;
A
#
# COMPACT_ATOMS: atom_id res chain seq x y z
N MET A 1 -71.96 -8.02 15.21
CA MET A 1 -71.10 -8.33 16.37
C MET A 1 -69.85 -7.49 16.23
N GLY A 2 -69.45 -6.59 17.14
CA GLY A 2 -69.99 -6.17 18.44
C GLY A 2 -68.81 -5.59 19.23
N MET A 3 -68.62 -4.27 19.27
CA MET A 3 -69.14 -3.31 20.27
C MET A 3 -68.34 -3.27 21.59
N PHE A 4 -67.76 -2.09 21.90
CA PHE A 4 -67.42 -1.56 23.24
C PHE A 4 -66.32 -2.25 24.09
N VAL A 5 -65.66 -1.64 25.10
CA VAL A 5 -65.65 -0.27 25.69
C VAL A 5 -64.20 0.25 25.79
N LEU A 6 -64.01 1.57 25.68
CA LEU A 6 -62.85 2.33 26.16
C LEU A 6 -63.36 3.43 27.13
N SER A 7 -62.91 3.46 28.40
CA SER A 7 -63.33 4.41 29.49
C SER A 7 -62.95 3.81 30.88
N LEU A 8 -62.55 4.51 31.97
CA LEU A 8 -62.02 5.87 32.24
C LEU A 8 -61.49 5.88 33.71
N LEU A 9 -61.13 7.08 34.23
CA LEU A 9 -60.88 7.45 35.64
C LEU A 9 -59.53 7.04 36.26
N VAL A 10 -58.86 7.82 37.12
CA VAL A 10 -58.68 9.26 37.41
C VAL A 10 -57.91 9.30 38.76
N ASN A 11 -57.04 10.29 38.93
CA ASN A 11 -56.29 10.63 40.16
C ASN A 11 -56.93 10.24 41.51
N HIS A 12 -56.10 9.87 42.51
CA HIS A 12 -55.92 10.66 43.75
C HIS A 12 -54.71 10.22 44.62
N ALA A 13 -53.89 11.22 45.00
CA ALA A 13 -53.19 11.49 46.27
C ALA A 13 -52.61 10.37 47.20
N LEU A 14 -51.26 10.39 47.32
CA LEU A 14 -50.42 10.62 48.53
C LEU A 14 -50.50 9.75 49.84
N ILE A 15 -49.29 9.37 50.29
CA ILE A 15 -48.76 9.17 51.69
C ILE A 15 -49.11 7.88 52.47
N LEU A 16 -48.06 7.08 52.77
CA LEU A 16 -47.54 6.64 54.11
C LEU A 16 -46.43 5.57 53.84
N ILE A 17 -45.14 5.67 54.21
CA ILE A 17 -44.40 5.93 55.47
C ILE A 17 -43.85 4.64 56.17
N CYS A 18 -42.51 4.60 56.30
CA CYS A 18 -41.63 3.87 57.26
C CYS A 18 -41.27 2.37 57.15
N GLY A 19 -39.99 2.09 57.53
CA GLY A 19 -39.41 0.75 57.77
C GLY A 19 -37.95 0.55 57.29
N LEU A 20 -37.01 1.48 57.50
CA LEU A 20 -35.98 1.47 58.57
C LEU A 20 -35.12 0.17 58.73
N VAL A 21 -33.87 0.25 58.21
CA VAL A 21 -32.55 0.15 58.90
C VAL A 21 -32.16 -1.11 59.69
N SER A 22 -30.97 -1.70 59.35
CA SER A 22 -29.96 -2.32 60.25
C SER A 22 -28.85 -3.05 59.44
N THR A 23 -27.53 -3.15 59.75
CA THR A 23 -26.47 -2.30 60.39
C THR A 23 -25.05 -2.85 60.07
N CYS A 24 -24.00 -2.12 60.50
CA CYS A 24 -22.56 -2.46 60.65
C CYS A 24 -21.64 -2.24 59.42
N LYS A 25 -20.62 -1.34 59.42
CA LYS A 25 -19.45 -1.02 60.33
C LYS A 25 -18.18 -1.83 59.93
N GLU A 26 -16.95 -1.33 59.99
CA GLU A 26 -16.26 -0.26 60.78
C GLU A 26 -15.44 0.71 59.87
N THR A 27 -15.25 2.03 60.08
CA THR A 27 -14.41 2.80 61.07
C THR A 27 -12.93 2.41 61.14
N THR A 28 -11.93 3.32 61.26
CA THR A 28 -11.85 4.69 61.83
C THR A 28 -11.19 5.73 60.87
N LEU A 29 -10.50 6.80 61.33
CA LEU A 29 -11.00 8.11 61.83
C LEU A 29 -9.78 8.98 62.30
N LEU A 30 -9.62 10.25 61.86
CA LEU A 30 -8.78 11.29 62.50
C LEU A 30 -9.34 12.71 62.24
N GLU A 31 -9.04 13.68 63.12
CA GLU A 31 -9.89 14.86 63.38
C GLU A 31 -9.37 16.25 62.94
N SER A 32 -10.32 17.16 62.63
CA SER A 32 -10.44 18.60 62.98
C SER A 32 -9.19 19.50 63.21
N THR A 33 -9.15 20.70 62.58
CA THR A 33 -9.25 22.03 63.26
C THR A 33 -9.23 23.26 62.31
N ASP A 34 -10.03 24.28 62.65
CA ASP A 34 -9.93 25.76 62.48
C ASP A 34 -9.59 26.49 61.14
N GLY A 35 -10.36 27.58 60.84
CA GLY A 35 -9.84 28.74 60.08
C GLY A 35 -10.73 29.49 59.06
N ASN A 36 -11.57 30.44 59.51
CA ASN A 36 -11.85 31.82 58.99
C ASN A 36 -11.34 32.27 57.57
N PHE A 37 -11.99 33.13 56.75
CA PHE A 37 -13.28 33.87 56.76
C PHE A 37 -13.49 34.64 55.39
N PHE A 38 -14.63 35.33 55.26
CA PHE A 38 -14.98 36.48 54.38
C PHE A 38 -15.40 36.31 52.90
N LEU A 39 -16.69 36.61 52.69
CA LEU A 39 -17.26 37.18 51.46
C LEU A 39 -16.98 38.70 51.41
N HIS A 40 -16.74 39.27 50.23
CA HIS A 40 -16.88 40.72 50.01
C HIS A 40 -17.40 41.03 48.61
N VAL A 41 -18.44 41.87 48.53
CA VAL A 41 -18.98 42.45 47.28
C VAL A 41 -18.92 43.97 47.42
N ASN A 42 -18.63 44.67 46.32
CA ASN A 42 -18.78 46.13 46.20
C ASN A 42 -19.11 46.52 44.76
N PHE A 43 -19.76 47.68 44.56
CA PHE A 43 -20.46 48.05 43.32
C PHE A 43 -20.33 49.56 43.01
N LEU A 44 -20.31 49.94 41.72
CA LEU A 44 -20.28 51.32 41.12
C LEU A 44 -18.98 52.15 41.37
N ASN A 45 -18.29 52.76 40.38
CA ASN A 45 -18.76 53.67 39.31
C ASN A 45 -17.72 53.88 38.15
N ILE A 46 -18.21 53.86 36.90
CA ILE A 46 -18.08 54.89 35.80
C ILE A 46 -16.68 55.53 35.54
N GLN A 47 -16.07 55.47 34.33
CA GLN A 47 -16.41 56.34 33.16
C GLN A 47 -15.77 55.92 31.79
N ILE A 48 -16.61 55.71 30.75
CA ILE A 48 -16.50 56.10 29.28
C ILE A 48 -15.22 55.76 28.45
N ILE A 49 -15.23 55.36 27.15
CA ILE A 49 -16.07 54.56 26.20
C ILE A 49 -15.34 54.58 24.81
N LEU A 50 -15.55 53.55 23.97
CA LEU A 50 -15.31 53.38 22.49
C LEU A 50 -14.36 52.19 22.19
N HIS A 51 -14.67 51.23 21.31
CA HIS A 51 -15.91 50.90 20.61
C HIS A 51 -15.87 49.42 20.17
N MET A 52 -16.83 48.58 20.54
CA MET A 52 -16.93 47.21 20.00
C MET A 52 -18.41 46.83 19.79
N ASN A 53 -18.80 46.64 18.53
CA ASN A 53 -20.20 46.40 18.15
C ASN A 53 -20.55 44.91 18.19
N CYS A 54 -21.25 44.48 19.24
CA CYS A 54 -22.08 43.28 19.17
C CYS A 54 -23.33 43.45 20.04
N LYS A 55 -24.45 43.85 19.43
CA LYS A 55 -25.75 44.00 20.11
C LYS A 55 -26.39 42.63 20.32
N CYS A 56 -26.39 42.15 21.56
CA CYS A 56 -27.25 41.04 21.98
C CYS A 56 -28.71 41.49 21.94
N ASN A 57 -29.59 40.74 21.27
CA ASN A 57 -31.04 41.01 21.27
C ASN A 57 -31.80 39.68 21.24
N SER A 58 -32.59 39.40 22.28
CA SER A 58 -33.15 38.09 22.62
C SER A 58 -34.34 37.63 21.75
N LYS A 59 -34.46 38.16 20.51
CA LYS A 59 -35.53 37.86 19.56
C LYS A 59 -35.02 37.51 18.15
N ARG A 60 -34.13 36.50 18.05
CA ARG A 60 -33.79 35.81 16.79
C ARG A 60 -33.65 34.29 16.96
N LYS A 61 -34.73 33.62 17.41
CA LYS A 61 -34.92 32.17 17.21
C LYS A 61 -35.81 31.90 15.97
N ALA A 62 -35.51 32.62 14.88
CA ALA A 62 -36.29 32.62 13.63
C ALA A 62 -35.46 33.12 12.42
N ARG A 63 -34.29 32.51 12.20
CA ARG A 63 -33.49 32.43 10.95
C ARG A 63 -32.14 31.81 11.33
N GLY A 64 -31.81 30.66 10.74
CA GLY A 64 -30.54 29.97 11.00
C GLY A 64 -29.37 30.84 10.56
N ASN A 65 -28.52 31.23 11.51
CA ASN A 65 -27.14 31.72 11.38
C ASN A 65 -26.73 32.22 12.78
N GLY A 66 -26.09 31.36 13.57
CA GLY A 66 -25.65 31.64 14.94
C GLY A 66 -24.47 30.76 15.32
N ILE A 67 -23.49 31.33 16.02
CA ILE A 67 -22.17 30.73 16.27
C ILE A 67 -22.27 29.57 17.29
N ASN A 68 -21.81 28.37 16.89
CA ASN A 68 -22.01 27.10 17.61
C ASN A 68 -21.62 27.13 19.10
N PHE A 69 -20.57 27.85 19.48
CA PHE A 69 -20.05 27.85 20.86
C PHE A 69 -21.08 28.30 21.92
N LEU A 70 -22.05 29.15 21.54
CA LEU A 70 -23.09 29.62 22.44
C LEU A 70 -24.26 28.62 22.59
N SER A 71 -24.36 27.63 21.71
CA SER A 71 -25.40 26.60 21.73
C SER A 71 -25.21 25.63 22.88
N CYS A 72 -24.00 25.09 23.05
CA CYS A 72 -23.64 24.17 24.15
C CYS A 72 -23.87 24.79 25.53
N LEU A 73 -23.47 26.06 25.72
CA LEU A 73 -23.64 26.82 26.98
C LEU A 73 -25.10 27.09 27.37
N LEU A 74 -26.05 27.03 26.42
CA LEU A 74 -27.47 27.31 26.65
C LEU A 74 -28.36 26.05 26.62
N LEU A 75 -27.82 24.90 26.25
CA LEU A 75 -28.58 23.65 26.05
C LEU A 75 -28.09 22.45 26.89
N ASN A 76 -27.13 22.63 27.79
CA ASN A 76 -26.54 21.56 28.63
C ASN A 76 -25.90 20.39 27.84
N ASN A 77 -25.62 20.55 26.55
CA ASN A 77 -24.90 19.55 25.76
C ASN A 77 -23.38 19.79 25.90
N ALA A 78 -22.66 18.77 26.36
CA ALA A 78 -21.20 18.80 26.42
C ALA A 78 -20.59 18.79 24.99
N PRO A 79 -19.54 19.59 24.71
CA PRO A 79 -18.83 19.55 23.43
C PRO A 79 -18.10 18.21 23.26
N PHE A 80 -17.72 17.85 22.02
CA PHE A 80 -17.10 16.55 21.71
C PHE A 80 -15.85 16.25 22.54
N THR A 81 -15.10 17.26 22.98
CA THR A 81 -13.94 17.06 23.87
C THR A 81 -14.33 16.47 25.24
N HIS A 82 -15.52 16.77 25.76
CA HIS A 82 -16.00 16.39 27.09
C HIS A 82 -17.08 15.30 27.10
N THR A 83 -17.57 14.83 25.94
CA THR A 83 -18.49 13.69 25.88
C THR A 83 -17.77 12.37 26.19
N HIS A 84 -18.28 11.58 27.13
CA HIS A 84 -17.88 10.16 27.19
C HIS A 84 -18.51 9.41 26.02
N LEU A 85 -17.71 8.63 25.30
CA LEU A 85 -18.18 7.76 24.21
C LEU A 85 -18.80 6.48 24.81
N SER A 86 -19.99 6.62 25.39
CA SER A 86 -20.79 5.52 25.91
C SER A 86 -22.03 5.27 25.04
N VAL A 87 -22.46 4.01 24.97
CA VAL A 87 -23.70 3.61 24.29
C VAL A 87 -24.88 3.89 25.23
N PRO A 88 -25.86 4.74 24.88
CA PRO A 88 -27.06 4.90 25.69
C PRO A 88 -28.06 3.78 25.41
N LEU A 89 -28.42 3.00 26.42
CA LEU A 89 -29.68 2.28 26.41
C LEU A 89 -30.83 3.28 26.70
N HIS A 90 -31.80 3.34 25.78
CA HIS A 90 -33.08 4.06 25.88
C HIS A 90 -33.07 5.59 26.02
N SER A 91 -33.61 6.30 25.01
CA SER A 91 -34.64 7.34 25.22
C SER A 91 -35.41 7.67 23.93
N LEU A 92 -36.57 8.30 24.13
CA LEU A 92 -37.77 8.44 23.29
C LEU A 92 -37.61 8.99 21.85
N PHE A 93 -38.66 8.68 21.06
CA PHE A 93 -38.94 9.14 19.70
C PHE A 93 -38.73 10.65 19.46
N VAL A 94 -37.66 10.97 18.75
CA VAL A 94 -37.62 12.10 17.81
C VAL A 94 -37.51 11.49 16.42
N THR A 95 -38.37 11.91 15.48
CA THR A 95 -38.29 11.48 14.08
C THR A 95 -37.04 12.08 13.44
N LEU A 96 -35.94 11.33 13.48
CA LEU A 96 -34.69 11.65 12.79
C LEU A 96 -34.94 11.90 11.29
N PRO A 97 -34.16 12.77 10.62
CA PRO A 97 -34.05 12.80 9.16
C PRO A 97 -33.37 11.51 8.67
N SER A 98 -34.08 10.38 8.72
CA SER A 98 -33.48 9.05 8.74
C SER A 98 -32.64 8.78 7.49
N PHE A 99 -31.37 8.49 7.74
CA PHE A 99 -30.50 7.85 6.78
C PHE A 99 -30.88 6.36 6.75
N SER A 100 -31.34 5.87 5.59
CA SER A 100 -31.63 4.43 5.40
C SER A 100 -30.36 3.58 5.33
N LYS A 101 -29.23 4.21 4.97
CA LYS A 101 -27.86 3.71 5.09
C LYS A 101 -26.98 4.80 5.69
N SER A 102 -26.00 4.41 6.51
CA SER A 102 -24.98 5.32 7.03
C SER A 102 -24.22 6.04 5.91
N PRO A 103 -24.20 7.39 5.88
CA PRO A 103 -23.39 8.12 4.91
C PRO A 103 -21.90 8.02 5.26
N LEU A 104 -21.05 8.29 4.29
CA LEU A 104 -19.59 8.26 4.41
C LEU A 104 -19.01 9.65 4.13
N ILE A 105 -18.17 10.17 5.03
CA ILE A 105 -17.37 11.38 4.82
C ILE A 105 -15.90 11.01 4.79
N LEU A 106 -15.24 11.30 3.67
CA LEU A 106 -13.80 11.20 3.48
C LEU A 106 -13.16 12.57 3.75
N VAL A 107 -12.37 12.66 4.81
CA VAL A 107 -11.71 13.90 5.24
C VAL A 107 -10.20 13.79 5.04
N SER A 108 -9.64 14.57 4.12
CA SER A 108 -8.19 14.61 3.88
C SER A 108 -7.54 15.80 4.60
N LEU A 109 -6.43 15.51 5.27
CA LEU A 109 -5.50 16.48 5.86
C LEU A 109 -4.18 16.40 5.07
N ASP A 110 -4.00 17.32 4.10
CA ASP A 110 -2.89 17.29 3.15
C ASP A 110 -1.53 17.30 3.89
N GLY A 111 -0.61 16.42 3.49
CA GLY A 111 0.75 16.36 4.07
C GLY A 111 0.83 15.96 5.55
N PHE A 112 -0.25 15.45 6.16
CA PHE A 112 -0.22 14.99 7.56
C PHE A 112 0.60 13.68 7.67
N ARG A 113 1.91 13.81 7.94
CA ARG A 113 2.80 12.67 8.16
C ARG A 113 2.36 11.82 9.36
N ALA A 114 2.47 10.51 9.27
CA ALA A 114 2.04 9.56 10.31
C ALA A 114 2.65 9.88 11.69
N GLU A 115 3.93 10.25 11.72
CA GLU A 115 4.65 10.56 12.97
C GLU A 115 4.05 11.72 13.77
N TYR A 116 3.31 12.66 13.16
CA TYR A 116 2.63 13.73 13.93
C TYR A 116 1.63 13.19 14.95
N LEU A 117 1.01 12.01 14.72
CA LEU A 117 0.12 11.35 15.70
C LEU A 117 0.88 10.80 16.92
N LYS A 118 2.20 10.68 16.83
CA LYS A 118 3.11 10.27 17.92
C LYS A 118 3.73 11.50 18.56
N ASP A 119 4.44 12.31 17.78
CA ASP A 119 5.25 13.43 18.26
C ASP A 119 4.42 14.61 18.79
N HIS A 120 3.21 14.79 18.26
CA HIS A 120 2.34 15.92 18.57
C HIS A 120 0.98 15.49 19.12
N ARG A 121 0.91 14.30 19.75
CA ARG A 121 -0.31 13.73 20.33
C ARG A 121 -1.09 14.74 21.20
N ASN A 122 -0.38 15.48 22.06
CA ASN A 122 -1.00 16.46 22.98
C ASN A 122 -1.56 17.72 22.28
N HIS A 123 -1.18 17.97 21.02
CA HIS A 123 -1.66 19.10 20.22
C HIS A 123 -2.86 18.76 19.34
N VAL A 124 -3.20 17.47 19.20
CA VAL A 124 -4.32 16.98 18.40
C VAL A 124 -5.28 16.07 19.21
N PRO A 125 -5.88 16.57 20.32
CA PRO A 125 -6.70 15.75 21.21
C PRO A 125 -7.96 15.18 20.57
N ILE A 126 -8.56 15.87 19.59
CA ILE A 126 -9.81 15.43 18.93
C ILE A 126 -9.49 14.31 17.93
N ILE A 127 -8.44 14.48 17.12
CA ILE A 127 -7.92 13.45 16.22
C ILE A 127 -7.53 12.21 17.03
N ASN A 128 -6.84 12.37 18.17
CA ASN A 128 -6.47 11.23 19.02
C ASN A 128 -7.66 10.53 19.66
N LYS A 129 -8.70 11.27 20.06
CA LYS A 129 -9.95 10.65 20.56
C LYS A 129 -10.63 9.81 19.49
N LEU A 130 -10.65 10.27 18.24
CA LEU A 130 -11.19 9.51 17.10
C LEU A 130 -10.31 8.29 16.77
N ARG A 131 -8.99 8.46 16.80
CA ARG A 131 -7.99 7.39 16.62
C ARG A 131 -8.14 6.27 17.65
N GLU A 132 -8.32 6.64 18.92
CA GLU A 132 -8.35 5.71 20.05
C GLU A 132 -9.71 5.00 20.17
N ALA A 133 -10.81 5.66 19.79
CA ALA A 133 -12.15 5.07 19.79
C ALA A 133 -12.50 4.26 18.52
N GLY A 134 -11.89 4.59 17.37
CA GLY A 134 -12.18 3.99 16.07
C GLY A 134 -11.27 2.83 15.70
N THR A 135 -11.03 2.70 14.40
CA THR A 135 -10.01 1.84 13.80
C THR A 135 -8.88 2.71 13.22
N THR A 136 -7.64 2.38 13.52
CA THR A 136 -6.44 3.12 13.05
C THR A 136 -5.34 2.14 12.66
N THR A 137 -4.36 2.62 11.91
CA THR A 137 -3.10 1.91 11.65
C THR A 137 -1.92 2.77 12.12
N PRO A 138 -0.74 2.20 12.45
CA PRO A 138 0.47 2.99 12.74
C PRO A 138 0.81 3.96 11.60
N TYR A 139 0.56 3.54 10.37
CA TYR A 139 0.63 4.38 9.18
C TYR A 139 -0.09 3.73 7.98
N MET A 140 -0.53 4.54 7.03
CA MET A 140 -1.00 4.11 5.72
C MET A 140 0.07 4.44 4.67
N ARG A 141 0.34 3.52 3.75
CA ARG A 141 1.32 3.73 2.68
C ARG A 141 0.70 4.50 1.49
N PRO A 142 1.30 5.61 1.05
CA PRO A 142 0.93 6.27 -0.20
C PRO A 142 1.36 5.48 -1.46
N VAL A 143 0.88 5.88 -2.63
CA VAL A 143 1.46 5.49 -3.93
C VAL A 143 2.67 6.36 -4.27
N TYR A 144 3.54 5.84 -5.14
CA TYR A 144 4.67 6.58 -5.69
C TYR A 144 4.27 7.34 -6.98
N PRO A 145 4.72 8.59 -7.19
CA PRO A 145 5.41 9.45 -6.23
C PRO A 145 4.46 9.97 -5.16
N THR A 146 4.99 10.24 -3.97
CA THR A 146 4.21 10.66 -2.79
C THR A 146 3.76 12.12 -2.87
N LYS A 147 2.93 12.42 -3.87
CA LYS A 147 2.42 13.74 -4.27
C LYS A 147 0.90 13.82 -4.17
N THR A 148 0.41 15.05 -4.01
CA THR A 148 -0.98 15.39 -3.73
C THR A 148 -1.99 14.82 -4.72
N PHE A 149 -1.89 15.19 -6.00
CA PHE A 149 -2.87 14.77 -7.00
C PHE A 149 -2.83 13.27 -7.30
N PRO A 150 -1.65 12.63 -7.45
CA PRO A 150 -1.58 11.17 -7.56
C PRO A 150 -2.27 10.47 -6.39
N ASN A 151 -1.89 10.79 -5.14
CA ASN A 151 -2.38 10.05 -3.97
C ASN A 151 -3.87 10.28 -3.68
N HIS A 152 -4.33 11.52 -3.74
CA HIS A 152 -5.77 11.81 -3.59
C HIS A 152 -6.61 11.10 -4.65
N TYR A 153 -6.11 10.98 -5.89
CA TYR A 153 -6.86 10.32 -6.96
C TYR A 153 -6.77 8.79 -6.87
N SER A 154 -5.64 8.22 -6.43
CA SER A 154 -5.53 6.79 -6.03
C SER A 154 -6.51 6.42 -4.93
N ILE A 155 -6.62 7.21 -3.85
CA ILE A 155 -7.55 6.95 -2.73
C ILE A 155 -9.00 6.78 -3.22
N VAL A 156 -9.43 7.57 -4.21
CA VAL A 156 -10.81 7.55 -4.71
C VAL A 156 -11.03 6.69 -5.94
N THR A 157 -10.00 6.05 -6.51
CA THR A 157 -10.12 5.13 -7.67
C THR A 157 -9.64 3.72 -7.37
N GLY A 158 -8.83 3.53 -6.33
CA GLY A 158 -8.12 2.29 -6.02
C GLY A 158 -7.01 1.95 -7.03
N LEU A 159 -6.61 2.90 -7.88
CA LEU A 159 -5.66 2.69 -8.96
C LEU A 159 -4.27 3.24 -8.65
N TYR A 160 -3.24 2.65 -9.26
CA TYR A 160 -1.91 3.25 -9.32
C TYR A 160 -1.84 4.45 -10.27
N PRO A 161 -0.90 5.41 -10.06
CA PRO A 161 -0.77 6.59 -10.90
C PRO A 161 -0.53 6.31 -12.38
N GLU A 162 0.14 5.21 -12.71
CA GLU A 162 0.32 4.79 -14.10
C GLU A 162 -1.01 4.36 -14.76
N SER A 163 -1.92 3.74 -14.01
CA SER A 163 -3.23 3.30 -14.52
C SER A 163 -4.27 4.42 -14.60
N HIS A 164 -4.30 5.33 -13.61
CA HIS A 164 -5.25 6.45 -13.61
C HIS A 164 -4.72 7.72 -14.28
N GLY A 165 -3.44 7.74 -14.65
CA GLY A 165 -2.78 8.74 -15.49
C GLY A 165 -2.51 10.10 -14.87
N ILE A 166 -2.74 10.28 -13.57
CA ILE A 166 -2.37 11.50 -12.83
C ILE A 166 -1.07 11.18 -12.11
N VAL A 167 0.05 11.24 -12.85
CA VAL A 167 1.34 10.70 -12.40
C VAL A 167 2.15 11.67 -11.53
N ASP A 168 1.85 12.97 -11.59
CA ASP A 168 2.42 14.01 -10.73
C ASP A 168 1.51 15.27 -10.78
N ASN A 169 1.75 16.25 -9.90
CA ASN A 169 1.14 17.58 -9.93
C ASN A 169 1.55 18.41 -11.17
N LYS A 170 2.55 17.94 -11.94
CA LYS A 170 3.00 18.48 -13.23
C LYS A 170 3.44 17.33 -14.15
N MET A 171 2.85 17.22 -15.33
CA MET A 171 3.16 16.15 -16.30
C MET A 171 2.97 16.61 -17.75
N TYR A 172 3.49 15.85 -18.70
CA TYR A 172 3.34 16.06 -20.14
C TYR A 172 2.71 14.81 -20.78
N ASP A 173 1.89 14.98 -21.81
CA ASP A 173 1.36 13.87 -22.59
C ASP A 173 1.69 14.09 -24.08
N VAL A 174 2.68 13.33 -24.55
CA VAL A 174 3.22 13.39 -25.91
C VAL A 174 2.15 13.24 -26.99
N THR A 175 1.14 12.38 -26.78
CA THR A 175 0.08 12.15 -27.78
C THR A 175 -0.92 13.31 -27.89
N ARG A 176 -0.85 14.25 -26.95
CA ARG A 176 -1.71 15.44 -26.89
C ARG A 176 -0.93 16.72 -27.16
N ASN A 177 0.41 16.64 -27.15
CA ASN A 177 1.35 17.75 -27.01
C ASN A 177 0.89 18.80 -25.96
N ALA A 178 0.53 18.33 -24.76
CA ALA A 178 -0.07 19.17 -23.72
C ALA A 178 0.64 18.99 -22.37
N PHE A 179 0.72 20.08 -21.60
CA PHE A 179 1.23 20.08 -20.23
C PHE A 179 0.08 20.21 -19.22
N PHE A 180 0.05 19.33 -18.23
CA PHE A 180 -0.82 19.44 -17.07
C PHE A 180 -0.11 20.19 -15.95
N SER A 181 -0.84 21.10 -15.30
CA SER A 181 -0.42 21.75 -14.06
C SER A 181 -1.63 22.20 -13.26
N LEU A 182 -1.54 22.16 -11.94
CA LEU A 182 -2.62 22.56 -11.03
C LEU A 182 -3.03 24.04 -11.16
N LYS A 183 -2.19 24.85 -11.83
CA LYS A 183 -2.36 26.30 -12.05
C LYS A 183 -2.85 26.67 -13.46
N THR A 184 -3.28 25.69 -14.25
CA THR A 184 -3.68 25.88 -15.67
C THR A 184 -5.00 25.19 -15.96
N ASP A 185 -5.75 25.69 -16.94
CA ASP A 185 -7.07 25.14 -17.30
C ASP A 185 -7.04 23.68 -17.78
N GLU A 186 -5.87 23.16 -18.17
CA GLU A 186 -5.69 21.72 -18.42
C GLU A 186 -6.00 20.85 -17.19
N LYS A 187 -5.97 21.40 -15.97
CA LYS A 187 -6.52 20.74 -14.77
C LYS A 187 -7.98 20.30 -14.96
N PHE A 188 -8.78 21.07 -15.68
CA PHE A 188 -10.20 20.78 -15.92
C PHE A 188 -10.46 19.89 -17.15
N ASN A 189 -9.41 19.48 -17.87
CA ASN A 189 -9.54 18.67 -19.08
C ASN A 189 -9.71 17.17 -18.69
N PRO A 190 -10.90 16.56 -18.87
CA PRO A 190 -11.20 15.23 -18.33
C PRO A 190 -10.33 14.13 -18.93
N LYS A 191 -9.68 14.38 -20.07
CA LYS A 191 -8.78 13.43 -20.74
C LYS A 191 -7.47 13.16 -19.95
N TRP A 192 -7.17 13.93 -18.89
CA TRP A 192 -6.12 13.58 -17.93
C TRP A 192 -6.53 12.49 -16.94
N TYR A 193 -7.81 12.38 -16.63
CA TYR A 193 -8.33 11.57 -15.54
C TYR A 193 -8.88 10.25 -16.09
N GLN A 194 -8.16 9.14 -15.86
CA GLN A 194 -8.67 7.79 -16.15
C GLN A 194 -9.27 7.14 -14.89
N GLY A 195 -9.72 5.88 -15.02
CA GLY A 195 -10.39 5.15 -13.95
C GLY A 195 -11.81 5.65 -13.65
N GLU A 196 -12.37 5.17 -12.54
CA GLU A 196 -13.68 5.61 -12.05
C GLU A 196 -13.61 6.04 -10.58
N PRO A 197 -13.67 7.35 -10.28
CA PRO A 197 -13.73 7.81 -8.90
C PRO A 197 -14.97 7.32 -8.15
N VAL A 198 -14.85 7.10 -6.84
CA VAL A 198 -15.91 6.55 -5.99
C VAL A 198 -17.21 7.35 -6.06
N TRP A 199 -17.16 8.66 -6.33
CA TRP A 199 -18.36 9.46 -6.55
C TRP A 199 -19.09 9.10 -7.86
N VAL A 200 -18.37 8.77 -8.93
CA VAL A 200 -18.97 8.26 -10.18
C VAL A 200 -19.56 6.86 -9.93
N THR A 201 -18.83 5.98 -9.25
CA THR A 201 -19.27 4.63 -8.88
C THR A 201 -20.56 4.64 -8.04
N ALA A 202 -20.64 5.55 -7.07
CA ALA A 202 -21.79 5.76 -6.21
C ALA A 202 -22.99 6.31 -7.01
N MET A 203 -22.78 7.30 -7.89
CA MET A 203 -23.84 7.88 -8.72
C MET A 203 -24.40 6.88 -9.74
N ARG A 204 -23.55 6.05 -10.37
CA ARG A 204 -23.99 4.93 -11.23
C ARG A 204 -24.89 3.94 -10.48
N GLN A 205 -24.73 3.85 -9.16
CA GLN A 205 -25.51 2.99 -8.26
C GLN A 205 -26.58 3.76 -7.47
N LYS A 206 -27.00 4.92 -7.99
CA LYS A 206 -28.13 5.76 -7.53
C LYS A 206 -27.95 6.42 -6.16
N LEU A 207 -26.72 6.46 -5.63
CA LEU A 207 -26.38 7.28 -4.46
C LEU A 207 -26.04 8.71 -4.88
N LYS A 208 -26.17 9.65 -3.95
CA LYS A 208 -25.80 11.06 -4.18
C LYS A 208 -24.45 11.42 -3.57
N THR A 209 -23.76 12.39 -4.17
CA THR A 209 -22.36 12.72 -3.85
C THR A 209 -22.14 14.23 -3.63
N GLY A 210 -21.35 14.58 -2.62
CA GLY A 210 -21.09 15.97 -2.22
C GLY A 210 -19.62 16.25 -1.92
N THR A 211 -18.88 16.81 -2.86
CA THR A 211 -17.43 17.01 -2.73
C THR A 211 -17.05 18.44 -2.36
N PHE A 212 -16.61 18.67 -1.12
CA PHE A 212 -16.01 19.93 -0.72
C PHE A 212 -14.49 19.89 -0.92
N PHE A 213 -14.11 20.10 -2.18
CA PHE A 213 -12.78 19.91 -2.74
C PHE A 213 -12.30 18.46 -2.71
N TRP A 214 -11.81 18.00 -3.87
CA TRP A 214 -11.01 16.79 -4.05
C TRP A 214 -10.39 16.83 -5.45
N PRO A 215 -9.12 16.43 -5.67
CA PRO A 215 -8.54 16.31 -7.01
C PRO A 215 -9.42 15.48 -7.97
N GLY A 216 -9.81 16.09 -9.09
CA GLY A 216 -10.72 15.49 -10.08
C GLY A 216 -12.22 15.66 -9.81
N SER A 217 -12.65 16.12 -8.63
CA SER A 217 -14.08 16.32 -8.34
C SER A 217 -14.69 17.58 -8.97
N ASP A 218 -13.85 18.52 -9.40
CA ASP A 218 -14.21 19.67 -10.24
C ASP A 218 -13.96 19.43 -11.73
N VAL A 219 -13.97 18.15 -12.16
CA VAL A 219 -13.74 17.71 -13.54
C VAL A 219 -14.86 16.77 -14.02
N ALA A 220 -15.28 16.89 -15.29
CA ALA A 220 -16.34 16.10 -15.91
C ALA A 220 -15.88 14.67 -16.29
N ILE A 221 -15.47 13.87 -15.31
CA ILE A 221 -14.96 12.51 -15.50
C ILE A 221 -16.11 11.60 -15.95
N ASN A 222 -15.90 10.84 -17.03
CA ASN A 222 -16.97 10.13 -17.75
C ASN A 222 -18.19 11.04 -18.06
N GLY A 223 -17.93 12.31 -18.39
CA GLY A 223 -18.95 13.31 -18.71
C GLY A 223 -19.79 13.79 -17.52
N THR A 224 -19.40 13.43 -16.29
CA THR A 224 -20.22 13.58 -15.08
C THR A 224 -19.45 14.31 -13.96
N PHE A 225 -20.14 15.18 -13.24
CA PHE A 225 -19.65 15.80 -12.00
C PHE A 225 -20.37 15.17 -10.78
N PRO A 226 -19.80 15.24 -9.56
CA PRO A 226 -20.54 14.97 -8.33
C PRO A 226 -21.84 15.80 -8.23
N ASN A 227 -22.87 15.30 -7.54
CA ASN A 227 -24.16 15.99 -7.49
C ASN A 227 -24.07 17.38 -6.86
N LEU A 228 -23.21 17.53 -5.84
CA LEU A 228 -22.75 18.80 -5.30
C LEU A 228 -21.23 18.78 -5.34
N TYR A 229 -20.61 19.82 -5.89
CA TYR A 229 -19.16 19.98 -5.88
C TYR A 229 -18.78 21.46 -5.68
N LYS A 230 -17.52 21.70 -5.36
CA LYS A 230 -16.91 23.03 -5.34
C LYS A 230 -15.65 23.02 -6.20
N VAL A 231 -15.55 23.98 -7.12
CA VAL A 231 -14.30 24.31 -7.80
C VAL A 231 -13.31 24.81 -6.77
N TYR A 232 -12.07 24.32 -6.80
CA TYR A 232 -11.05 24.65 -5.81
C TYR A 232 -10.76 26.17 -5.74
N ASP A 233 -10.87 26.75 -4.54
CA ASP A 233 -10.72 28.18 -4.25
C ASP A 233 -10.30 28.41 -2.77
N ASN A 234 -9.87 29.63 -2.42
CA ASN A 234 -9.40 30.01 -1.08
C ASN A 234 -10.57 30.19 -0.08
N ILE A 235 -11.19 29.08 0.31
CA ILE A 235 -12.30 29.04 1.28
C ILE A 235 -11.76 28.61 2.66
N SER A 236 -12.13 29.33 3.72
CA SER A 236 -11.73 28.99 5.10
C SER A 236 -12.28 27.63 5.56
N PHE A 237 -11.49 26.90 6.33
CA PHE A 237 -11.81 25.54 6.79
C PHE A 237 -13.18 25.44 7.49
N GLN A 238 -13.53 26.46 8.28
CA GLN A 238 -14.82 26.56 8.95
C GLN A 238 -15.99 26.58 7.94
N ASN A 239 -15.86 27.33 6.85
CA ASN A 239 -16.88 27.41 5.82
C ASN A 239 -16.99 26.11 4.99
N ARG A 240 -15.86 25.38 4.81
CA ARG A 240 -15.86 24.03 4.21
C ARG A 240 -16.68 23.06 5.08
N VAL A 241 -16.38 22.99 6.38
CA VAL A 241 -17.11 22.16 7.36
C VAL A 241 -18.59 22.54 7.45
N SER A 242 -18.92 23.83 7.57
CA SER A 242 -20.31 24.29 7.62
C SER A 242 -21.11 23.87 6.39
N SER A 243 -20.51 23.96 5.19
CA SER A 243 -21.17 23.54 3.95
C SER A 243 -21.46 22.03 3.91
N VAL A 244 -20.54 21.19 4.39
CA VAL A 244 -20.77 19.73 4.49
C VAL A 244 -21.88 19.43 5.51
N LEU A 245 -21.90 20.13 6.64
CA LEU A 245 -22.97 20.03 7.64
C LEU A 245 -24.34 20.52 7.14
N GLU A 246 -24.37 21.53 6.27
CA GLU A 246 -25.56 21.97 5.55
C GLU A 246 -26.04 20.91 4.55
N TRP A 247 -25.13 20.31 3.76
CA TRP A 247 -25.47 19.24 2.82
C TRP A 247 -26.01 17.98 3.52
N LEU A 248 -25.47 17.61 4.69
CA LEU A 248 -26.02 16.56 5.57
C LEU A 248 -27.42 16.88 6.11
N SER A 249 -27.83 18.14 6.07
CA SER A 249 -29.13 18.62 6.54
C SER A 249 -30.16 18.77 5.40
N LEU A 250 -29.80 18.47 4.15
CA LEU A 250 -30.71 18.51 3.00
C LEU A 250 -31.84 17.47 3.11
N PRO A 251 -32.97 17.67 2.39
CA PRO A 251 -34.04 16.68 2.31
C PRO A 251 -33.59 15.32 1.78
N GLN A 252 -34.29 14.27 2.18
CA GLN A 252 -34.14 12.93 1.60
C GLN A 252 -34.37 13.00 0.09
N GLY A 253 -33.44 12.43 -0.69
CA GLY A 253 -33.47 12.51 -2.16
C GLY A 253 -32.70 13.70 -2.75
N GLU A 254 -32.30 14.69 -1.95
CA GLU A 254 -31.33 15.74 -2.33
C GLU A 254 -29.98 15.55 -1.64
N ARG A 255 -30.02 15.16 -0.36
CA ARG A 255 -28.88 14.87 0.50
C ARG A 255 -27.92 13.81 -0.09
N PRO A 256 -26.59 14.05 -0.11
CA PRO A 256 -25.61 13.04 -0.47
C PRO A 256 -25.50 11.88 0.54
N ASP A 257 -25.02 10.75 0.04
CA ASP A 257 -24.62 9.56 0.80
C ASP A 257 -23.09 9.50 0.97
N PHE A 258 -22.34 10.02 -0.01
CA PHE A 258 -20.87 10.15 0.03
C PHE A 258 -20.43 11.61 -0.01
N PHE A 259 -19.48 11.97 0.85
CA PHE A 259 -18.96 13.31 1.00
C PHE A 259 -17.42 13.33 0.97
N THR A 260 -16.84 14.39 0.41
CA THR A 260 -15.42 14.71 0.65
C THR A 260 -15.25 16.05 1.35
N LEU A 261 -14.21 16.16 2.17
CA LEU A 261 -13.74 17.40 2.77
C LEU A 261 -12.20 17.41 2.70
N TYR A 262 -11.61 18.39 2.05
CA TYR A 262 -10.16 18.54 1.96
C TYR A 262 -9.68 19.80 2.69
N LEU A 263 -8.61 19.67 3.48
CA LEU A 263 -7.89 20.75 4.16
C LEU A 263 -6.41 20.74 3.71
N ASP A 264 -5.91 21.88 3.24
CA ASP A 264 -4.55 22.12 2.71
C ASP A 264 -3.46 22.30 3.80
N GLU A 265 -3.73 21.83 5.02
CA GLU A 265 -2.81 21.82 6.16
C GLU A 265 -2.81 20.42 6.78
N PRO A 266 -1.67 19.94 7.34
CA PRO A 266 -0.43 20.68 7.60
C PRO A 266 0.55 20.85 6.42
N ASP A 267 0.25 20.41 5.19
CA ASP A 267 1.15 20.53 4.03
C ASP A 267 1.67 21.96 3.81
N THR A 268 0.77 22.95 3.75
CA THR A 268 1.14 24.35 3.47
C THR A 268 2.15 24.89 4.48
N SER A 269 1.94 24.63 5.78
CA SER A 269 2.88 24.99 6.84
C SER A 269 4.15 24.13 6.82
N GLY A 270 4.04 22.84 6.52
CA GLY A 270 5.17 21.91 6.37
C GLY A 270 6.12 22.37 5.27
N HIS A 271 5.61 22.62 4.07
CA HIS A 271 6.36 23.18 2.95
C HIS A 271 7.05 24.50 3.29
N ARG A 272 6.36 25.41 3.99
CA ARG A 272 6.86 26.77 4.22
C ARG A 272 7.88 26.87 5.36
N TYR A 273 7.77 26.04 6.39
CA TYR A 273 8.51 26.18 7.64
C TYR A 273 9.30 24.94 8.08
N GLY A 274 9.09 23.79 7.43
CA GLY A 274 9.72 22.52 7.76
C GLY A 274 8.82 21.66 8.68
N PRO A 275 8.81 20.32 8.51
CA PRO A 275 7.94 19.43 9.26
C PRO A 275 8.11 19.49 10.79
N ALA A 276 9.25 19.95 11.32
CA ALA A 276 9.52 20.05 12.76
C ALA A 276 9.17 21.43 13.38
N SER A 277 8.54 22.33 12.61
CA SER A 277 8.33 23.73 13.00
C SER A 277 7.15 23.98 13.96
N SER A 278 7.21 25.07 14.73
CA SER A 278 6.09 25.50 15.59
C SER A 278 4.86 25.98 14.79
N GLN A 279 5.06 26.37 13.53
CA GLN A 279 4.01 26.67 12.57
C GLN A 279 3.23 25.40 12.19
N VAL A 280 3.93 24.28 11.93
CA VAL A 280 3.27 22.97 11.75
C VAL A 280 2.47 22.57 13.00
N VAL A 281 3.03 22.74 14.21
CA VAL A 281 2.26 22.49 15.46
C VAL A 281 0.99 23.34 15.53
N SER A 282 1.06 24.60 15.10
CA SER A 282 -0.10 25.51 15.05
C SER A 282 -1.14 25.09 14.00
N ALA A 283 -0.69 24.60 12.84
CA ALA A 283 -1.53 24.06 11.78
C ALA A 283 -2.23 22.76 12.21
N LEU A 284 -1.51 21.86 12.89
CA LEU A 284 -2.04 20.63 13.48
C LEU A 284 -3.17 20.91 14.48
N GLN A 285 -2.98 21.88 15.38
CA GLN A 285 -4.05 22.34 16.27
C GLN A 285 -5.22 22.99 15.50
N GLY A 286 -4.95 23.60 14.34
CA GLY A 286 -5.97 24.19 13.46
C GLY A 286 -6.88 23.13 12.83
N VAL A 287 -6.31 22.06 12.27
CA VAL A 287 -7.09 20.96 11.70
C VAL A 287 -7.78 20.12 12.77
N ASP A 288 -7.17 19.93 13.95
CA ASP A 288 -7.82 19.27 15.10
C ASP A 288 -9.08 20.01 15.55
N ARG A 289 -9.00 21.33 15.76
CA ARG A 289 -10.18 22.18 16.05
C ARG A 289 -11.23 22.13 14.94
N THR A 290 -10.80 22.04 13.68
CA THR A 290 -11.71 21.95 12.52
C THR A 290 -12.47 20.63 12.51
N LEU A 291 -11.80 19.51 12.83
CA LEU A 291 -12.47 18.22 13.05
C LEU A 291 -13.37 18.23 14.28
N GLY A 292 -13.02 19.01 15.31
CA GLY A 292 -13.91 19.32 16.43
C GLY A 292 -15.24 19.92 16.00
N MET A 293 -15.18 20.97 15.17
CA MET A 293 -16.38 21.61 14.61
C MET A 293 -17.23 20.65 13.77
N LEU A 294 -16.61 19.73 13.04
CA LEU A 294 -17.32 18.68 12.32
C LEU A 294 -18.03 17.73 13.31
N MET A 295 -17.32 17.20 14.31
CA MET A 295 -17.89 16.28 15.30
C MET A 295 -18.99 16.91 16.15
N ASP A 296 -18.81 18.15 16.60
CA ASP A 296 -19.85 18.90 17.32
C ASP A 296 -21.09 19.10 16.42
N GLY A 297 -20.89 19.50 15.16
CA GLY A 297 -21.98 19.66 14.20
C GLY A 297 -22.72 18.34 13.88
N LEU A 298 -22.03 17.20 13.92
CA LEU A 298 -22.63 15.86 13.83
C LEU A 298 -23.38 15.48 15.12
N ILE A 299 -22.91 15.89 16.30
CA ILE A 299 -23.63 15.69 17.57
C ILE A 299 -24.93 16.49 17.58
N GLU A 300 -24.88 17.78 17.23
CA GLU A 300 -26.06 18.66 17.15
C GLU A 300 -27.16 18.11 16.24
N ARG A 301 -26.79 17.33 15.22
CA ARG A 301 -27.70 16.70 14.25
C ARG A 301 -28.09 15.27 14.60
N ASN A 302 -27.61 14.72 15.72
CA ASN A 302 -27.73 13.31 16.11
C ASN A 302 -27.15 12.31 15.08
N LEU A 303 -26.14 12.74 14.31
CA LEU A 303 -25.51 11.97 13.23
C LEU A 303 -24.16 11.33 13.63
N HIS A 304 -23.57 11.70 14.77
CA HIS A 304 -22.24 11.24 15.20
C HIS A 304 -22.09 9.71 15.36
N ASN A 305 -23.18 8.97 15.61
CA ASN A 305 -23.20 7.50 15.65
C ASN A 305 -23.78 6.87 14.36
N CYS A 306 -24.17 7.69 13.38
CA CYS A 306 -24.78 7.27 12.12
C CYS A 306 -23.81 7.39 10.94
N VAL A 307 -22.97 8.42 10.93
CA VAL A 307 -21.97 8.70 9.89
C VAL A 307 -20.75 7.79 10.03
N ASN A 308 -20.26 7.26 8.91
CA ASN A 308 -18.90 6.73 8.79
C ASN A 308 -17.95 7.88 8.40
N LEU A 309 -16.85 8.01 9.14
CA LEU A 309 -15.76 8.95 8.86
C LEU A 309 -14.52 8.16 8.48
N ILE A 310 -13.84 8.59 7.42
CA ILE A 310 -12.45 8.22 7.14
C ILE A 310 -11.66 9.52 7.18
N ILE A 311 -10.76 9.65 8.16
CA ILE A 311 -9.77 10.74 8.23
C ILE A 311 -8.46 10.19 7.72
N ILE A 312 -7.89 10.85 6.72
CA ILE A 312 -6.78 10.33 5.92
C ILE A 312 -5.78 11.46 5.61
N SER A 313 -4.57 11.10 5.20
CA SER A 313 -3.71 11.98 4.41
C SER A 313 -3.24 11.27 3.15
N ASP A 314 -2.78 12.07 2.21
CA ASP A 314 -2.27 11.65 0.91
C ASP A 314 -0.78 11.31 0.93
N HIS A 315 0.01 12.02 1.75
CA HIS A 315 1.41 11.74 2.03
C HIS A 315 1.86 12.37 3.35
N GLY A 316 3.11 12.07 3.74
CA GLY A 316 3.84 12.80 4.78
C GLY A 316 4.64 14.00 4.27
N MET A 317 5.70 14.36 5.01
CA MET A 317 6.52 15.55 4.78
C MET A 317 7.95 15.33 5.32
N GLU A 318 8.95 15.75 4.55
CA GLU A 318 10.39 15.65 4.82
C GLU A 318 11.03 17.06 4.92
N GLU A 319 12.11 17.20 5.69
CA GLU A 319 12.83 18.48 5.85
C GLU A 319 13.76 18.75 4.66
N ALA A 320 13.61 19.91 4.03
CA ALA A 320 14.42 20.35 2.90
C ALA A 320 15.75 20.95 3.36
N SER A 321 16.85 20.54 2.71
CA SER A 321 18.16 21.17 2.90
C SER A 321 18.85 21.43 1.56
N CYS A 322 19.42 22.63 1.42
CA CYS A 322 20.31 23.00 0.32
C CYS A 322 21.56 22.09 0.19
N GLU A 323 21.96 21.43 1.28
CA GLU A 323 23.09 20.49 1.30
C GLU A 323 22.69 19.08 0.84
N LYS A 324 21.38 18.78 0.82
CA LYS A 324 20.80 17.53 0.34
C LYS A 324 20.11 17.69 -1.01
N ALA A 325 20.78 18.39 -1.93
CA ALA A 325 20.33 18.55 -3.31
C ALA A 325 21.41 18.05 -4.28
N ALA A 326 21.02 17.14 -5.19
CA ALA A 326 21.84 16.73 -6.32
C ALA A 326 21.47 17.57 -7.56
N PHE A 327 22.47 17.89 -8.38
CA PHE A 327 22.27 18.69 -9.58
C PHE A 327 22.75 17.94 -10.81
N VAL A 328 21.89 17.78 -11.82
CA VAL A 328 22.26 17.10 -13.06
C VAL A 328 23.43 17.80 -13.76
N SER A 329 23.49 19.14 -13.68
CA SER A 329 24.58 19.96 -14.23
C SER A 329 25.95 19.80 -13.55
N THR A 330 26.10 18.99 -12.50
CA THR A 330 27.43 18.63 -11.94
C THR A 330 28.02 17.37 -12.57
N TYR A 331 27.23 16.65 -13.38
CA TYR A 331 27.64 15.39 -14.02
C TYR A 331 27.50 15.43 -15.55
N GLN A 332 26.79 16.42 -16.11
CA GLN A 332 26.64 16.63 -17.55
C GLN A 332 26.89 18.10 -17.88
N GLU A 333 27.78 18.37 -18.84
CA GLU A 333 28.15 19.73 -19.25
C GLU A 333 27.11 20.37 -20.18
N ASN A 334 26.58 19.61 -21.14
CA ASN A 334 25.54 20.10 -22.06
C ASN A 334 24.14 19.76 -21.53
N THR A 335 23.45 20.76 -20.99
CA THR A 335 22.10 20.62 -20.44
C THR A 335 20.97 21.05 -21.37
N ASP A 336 21.26 21.62 -22.54
CA ASP A 336 20.25 22.31 -23.36
C ASP A 336 19.29 21.33 -24.09
N ALA A 337 19.71 20.08 -24.23
CA ALA A 337 18.92 19.02 -24.88
C ALA A 337 17.77 18.48 -24.01
N PHE A 338 17.72 18.78 -22.72
CA PHE A 338 16.76 18.18 -21.79
C PHE A 338 16.31 19.11 -20.66
N ALA A 339 15.20 18.76 -20.00
CA ALA A 339 14.66 19.44 -18.84
C ALA A 339 14.45 18.44 -17.70
N VAL A 340 14.72 18.88 -16.47
CA VAL A 340 14.55 18.06 -15.25
C VAL A 340 13.28 18.51 -14.51
N ILE A 341 12.33 17.60 -14.34
CA ILE A 341 11.23 17.77 -13.40
C ILE A 341 11.83 17.57 -12.00
N GLN A 342 12.14 18.66 -11.31
CA GLN A 342 12.87 18.63 -10.04
C GLN A 342 12.06 18.13 -8.83
N GLY A 343 12.73 17.54 -7.85
CA GLY A 343 12.18 17.00 -6.61
C GLY A 343 12.83 15.66 -6.22
N PRO A 344 12.26 14.91 -5.27
CA PRO A 344 12.77 13.58 -4.87
C PRO A 344 12.32 12.42 -5.77
N ALA A 345 11.32 12.64 -6.63
CA ALA A 345 10.92 11.75 -7.72
C ALA A 345 11.19 12.44 -9.06
N ALA A 346 12.44 12.87 -9.23
CA ALA A 346 12.82 13.71 -10.36
C ALA A 346 12.87 12.91 -11.66
N ARG A 347 12.60 13.58 -12.77
CA ARG A 347 12.45 12.94 -14.09
C ARG A 347 13.10 13.78 -15.18
N ILE A 348 13.57 13.14 -16.24
CA ILE A 348 14.27 13.77 -17.36
C ILE A 348 13.46 13.58 -18.64
N ARG A 349 13.26 14.68 -19.39
CA ARG A 349 12.68 14.67 -20.74
C ARG A 349 13.51 15.54 -21.70
N PRO A 350 13.48 15.28 -23.01
CA PRO A 350 14.09 16.18 -23.98
C PRO A 350 13.38 17.55 -24.01
N THR A 351 14.08 18.57 -24.48
CA THR A 351 13.52 19.92 -24.67
C THR A 351 12.68 20.05 -25.94
N HIS A 352 13.03 19.31 -27.00
CA HIS A 352 12.30 19.25 -28.26
C HIS A 352 11.14 18.24 -28.17
N LEU A 353 9.90 18.74 -28.20
CA LEU A 353 8.69 17.99 -27.91
C LEU A 353 7.58 18.35 -28.91
N PRO A 354 6.80 17.38 -29.43
CA PRO A 354 6.78 15.95 -29.05
C PRO A 354 7.86 15.06 -29.69
N GLU A 355 8.61 15.56 -30.67
CA GLU A 355 9.39 14.79 -31.64
C GLU A 355 10.40 13.83 -30.99
N ASP A 356 11.18 14.32 -30.02
CA ASP A 356 12.24 13.54 -29.38
C ASP A 356 11.80 12.77 -28.13
N TYR A 357 10.52 12.82 -27.74
CA TYR A 357 10.06 12.28 -26.46
C TYR A 357 10.41 10.79 -26.25
N PHE A 358 10.43 10.00 -27.33
CA PHE A 358 10.81 8.59 -27.31
C PHE A 358 12.27 8.32 -27.74
N SER A 359 12.99 9.31 -28.31
CA SER A 359 14.40 9.18 -28.76
C SER A 359 15.42 9.41 -27.63
N CYS A 360 14.94 9.72 -26.42
CA CYS A 360 15.76 10.10 -25.25
C CYS A 360 16.51 8.91 -24.59
N GLU A 361 17.31 8.19 -25.37
CA GLU A 361 18.33 7.23 -24.87
C GLU A 361 19.61 7.93 -24.38
N PHE A 362 19.85 9.17 -24.82
CA PHE A 362 21.14 9.86 -24.74
C PHE A 362 21.71 10.15 -23.34
N MET A 363 20.91 10.07 -22.27
CA MET A 363 21.35 10.48 -20.91
C MET A 363 21.62 9.35 -19.92
N LEU A 364 21.21 8.13 -20.23
CA LEU A 364 21.28 6.98 -19.31
C LEU A 364 22.28 5.91 -19.77
N ILE A 365 22.89 6.12 -20.94
CA ILE A 365 23.83 5.19 -21.59
C ILE A 365 25.25 5.79 -21.65
N THR A 366 25.42 7.09 -21.34
CA THR A 366 26.76 7.67 -21.14
C THR A 366 27.42 7.03 -19.93
N PRO A 367 28.61 6.38 -20.07
CA PRO A 367 29.30 5.69 -18.97
C PRO A 367 29.61 6.56 -17.74
N ASP A 368 29.53 7.88 -17.90
CA ASP A 368 29.95 8.90 -16.94
C ASP A 368 28.79 9.56 -16.16
N PHE A 369 27.53 9.15 -16.36
CA PHE A 369 26.36 9.82 -15.74
C PHE A 369 25.48 8.91 -14.85
N PRO A 370 25.51 9.10 -13.52
CA PRO A 370 26.60 9.67 -12.74
C PRO A 370 27.80 8.71 -12.78
N PRO A 371 29.04 9.19 -12.56
CA PRO A 371 30.20 8.32 -12.58
C PRO A 371 30.10 7.37 -11.39
N SER A 372 30.22 6.06 -11.63
CA SER A 372 30.13 4.96 -10.65
C SER A 372 31.25 4.93 -9.59
N GLN A 373 31.95 6.06 -9.40
CA GLN A 373 33.23 6.17 -8.71
C GLN A 373 33.12 6.70 -7.27
N THR A 374 31.92 7.08 -6.78
CA THR A 374 31.73 7.45 -5.37
C THR A 374 30.69 6.57 -4.68
N PRO A 375 31.08 5.84 -3.60
CA PRO A 375 30.13 5.18 -2.73
C PRO A 375 29.10 6.19 -2.16
N ASN A 376 27.87 5.73 -1.93
CA ASN A 376 26.78 6.50 -1.33
C ASN A 376 26.28 7.73 -2.14
N GLN A 377 26.29 7.67 -3.48
CA GLN A 377 25.61 8.70 -4.29
C GLN A 377 24.11 8.81 -3.94
N PRO A 378 23.59 10.02 -3.72
CA PRO A 378 22.20 10.24 -3.31
C PRO A 378 21.20 10.19 -4.47
N MET A 379 21.67 10.37 -5.70
CA MET A 379 20.88 10.35 -6.93
C MET A 379 21.28 9.12 -7.73
N ARG A 380 20.32 8.25 -8.04
CA ARG A 380 20.52 7.05 -8.87
C ARG A 380 19.63 7.14 -10.11
N PRO A 381 20.19 7.11 -11.33
CA PRO A 381 19.39 7.11 -12.54
C PRO A 381 18.73 5.76 -12.78
N TYR A 382 17.50 5.78 -13.28
CA TYR A 382 16.76 4.61 -13.74
C TYR A 382 16.09 4.91 -15.07
N LEU A 383 16.10 3.93 -15.96
CA LEU A 383 15.01 3.78 -16.92
C LEU A 383 13.78 3.32 -16.15
N LYS A 384 12.60 3.89 -16.41
CA LYS A 384 11.38 3.61 -15.63
C LYS A 384 11.01 2.12 -15.60
N GLU A 385 11.28 1.40 -16.69
CA GLU A 385 11.11 -0.05 -16.81
C GLU A 385 11.93 -0.87 -15.79
N ASN A 386 13.01 -0.30 -15.25
CA ASN A 386 13.93 -0.89 -14.28
C ASN A 386 13.70 -0.41 -12.82
N LEU A 387 12.69 0.43 -12.55
CA LEU A 387 12.34 0.81 -11.17
C LEU A 387 11.79 -0.40 -10.40
N PRO A 388 11.94 -0.45 -9.06
CA PRO A 388 11.36 -1.52 -8.25
C PRO A 388 9.87 -1.69 -8.51
N LYS A 389 9.44 -2.90 -8.92
CA LYS A 389 8.07 -3.16 -9.40
C LYS A 389 6.98 -2.82 -8.37
N ARG A 390 7.29 -2.85 -7.07
CA ARG A 390 6.42 -2.35 -5.99
C ARG A 390 5.99 -0.87 -6.13
N MET A 391 6.66 -0.08 -6.96
CA MET A 391 6.31 1.33 -7.20
C MET A 391 5.15 1.51 -8.18
N HIS A 392 4.88 0.55 -9.08
CA HIS A 392 3.84 0.63 -10.13
C HIS A 392 3.87 1.98 -10.86
N PHE A 393 5.04 2.29 -11.43
CA PHE A 393 5.39 3.61 -11.97
C PHE A 393 6.22 3.53 -13.27
N ALA A 394 5.77 2.72 -14.24
CA ALA A 394 6.38 2.57 -15.57
C ALA A 394 5.36 2.70 -16.71
N ASN A 395 4.21 2.02 -16.63
CA ASN A 395 3.24 1.89 -17.71
C ASN A 395 2.30 3.08 -17.87
N ASN A 396 2.89 4.26 -18.06
CA ASN A 396 2.17 5.40 -18.63
C ASN A 396 3.10 6.26 -19.49
N LYS A 397 2.61 6.70 -20.65
CA LYS A 397 3.29 7.64 -21.56
C LYS A 397 3.51 9.05 -20.98
N ARG A 398 2.97 9.35 -19.80
CA ARG A 398 3.17 10.60 -19.05
C ARG A 398 4.30 10.50 -18.04
N ILE A 399 4.77 9.28 -17.77
CA ILE A 399 5.99 9.01 -17.01
C ILE A 399 7.13 9.03 -18.03
N GLU A 400 7.95 10.07 -17.94
CA GLU A 400 9.22 10.18 -18.66
C GLU A 400 10.05 8.89 -18.52
N ARG A 401 10.69 8.44 -19.60
CA ARG A 401 11.50 7.20 -19.58
C ARG A 401 12.68 7.30 -18.60
N GLY A 402 13.28 8.49 -18.45
CA GLY A 402 14.37 8.74 -17.52
C GLY A 402 13.90 9.24 -16.17
N HIS A 403 14.25 8.52 -15.12
CA HIS A 403 13.91 8.80 -13.73
C HIS A 403 15.17 8.94 -12.87
N LEU A 404 15.11 9.78 -11.84
CA LEU A 404 16.18 10.05 -10.89
C LEU A 404 15.68 9.71 -9.49
N TYR A 405 15.99 8.50 -9.04
CA TYR A 405 15.65 8.03 -7.71
C TYR A 405 16.56 8.70 -6.67
N MET A 406 15.95 9.22 -5.61
CA MET A 406 16.66 9.92 -4.53
C MET A 406 16.64 9.14 -3.22
N THR A 407 17.78 9.11 -2.53
CA THR A 407 17.87 8.60 -1.16
C THR A 407 17.12 9.50 -0.16
N LEU A 408 16.86 8.98 1.05
CA LEU A 408 16.07 9.67 2.07
C LEU A 408 16.62 11.08 2.38
N GLY A 409 15.72 12.07 2.35
CA GLY A 409 16.04 13.47 2.59
C GLY A 409 16.72 14.21 1.42
N TRP A 410 16.90 13.58 0.26
CA TRP A 410 17.51 14.23 -0.93
C TRP A 410 16.50 14.57 -2.03
N GLN A 411 16.85 15.57 -2.85
CA GLN A 411 16.12 15.98 -4.06
C GLN A 411 17.09 16.15 -5.24
N ALA A 412 16.63 15.96 -6.48
CA ALA A 412 17.37 16.34 -7.68
C ALA A 412 16.75 17.56 -8.37
N ALA A 413 17.59 18.37 -9.01
CA ALA A 413 17.20 19.43 -9.94
C ALA A 413 18.20 19.50 -11.11
N LEU A 414 17.92 20.30 -12.15
CA LEU A 414 18.90 20.52 -13.21
C LEU A 414 20.14 21.22 -12.65
N ASN A 415 19.93 22.35 -11.96
CA ASN A 415 20.96 23.16 -11.32
C ASN A 415 20.38 23.87 -10.09
N ARG A 416 21.24 24.57 -9.33
CA ARG A 416 20.86 25.22 -8.06
C ARG A 416 19.79 26.32 -8.19
N LYS A 417 19.59 26.91 -9.38
CA LYS A 417 18.55 27.95 -9.60
C LYS A 417 17.15 27.34 -9.77
N GLU A 418 17.07 26.07 -10.16
CA GLU A 418 15.81 25.37 -10.43
C GLU A 418 15.30 24.56 -9.22
N LEU A 419 16.11 24.39 -8.17
CA LEU A 419 15.68 23.79 -6.92
C LEU A 419 14.65 24.67 -6.22
N LYS A 420 13.42 24.15 -6.08
CA LYS A 420 12.28 24.84 -5.45
C LYS A 420 12.36 24.85 -3.92
N TYR A 421 12.76 23.73 -3.32
CA TYR A 421 12.74 23.53 -1.86
C TYR A 421 14.17 23.35 -1.34
N CYS A 422 14.80 24.46 -0.95
CA CYS A 422 16.14 24.50 -0.32
C CYS A 422 16.03 24.57 1.21
N THR A 423 14.87 25.00 1.72
CA THR A 423 14.52 25.20 3.13
C THR A 423 13.03 24.90 3.31
N GLY A 424 12.60 24.52 4.51
CA GLY A 424 11.21 24.18 4.79
C GLY A 424 10.95 22.71 4.50
N GLY A 425 9.81 22.37 3.91
CA GLY A 425 9.41 20.98 3.69
C GLY A 425 9.38 20.57 2.22
N PHE A 426 9.58 19.28 1.95
CA PHE A 426 9.24 18.67 0.66
C PHE A 426 8.68 17.24 0.84
N HIS A 427 8.10 16.70 -0.22
CA HIS A 427 7.55 15.35 -0.28
C HIS A 427 7.61 14.83 -1.73
N GLY A 428 7.23 13.59 -1.99
CA GLY A 428 7.33 12.94 -3.31
C GLY A 428 8.36 11.81 -3.37
N SER A 429 9.12 11.57 -2.29
CA SER A 429 10.14 10.53 -2.18
C SER A 429 9.52 9.12 -2.21
N ASP A 430 10.37 8.09 -2.13
CA ASP A 430 9.95 6.68 -2.07
C ASP A 430 8.81 6.48 -1.05
N ASN A 431 7.76 5.76 -1.47
CA ASN A 431 6.59 5.51 -0.67
C ASN A 431 6.81 4.54 0.50
N VAL A 432 7.99 3.92 0.65
CA VAL A 432 8.36 3.17 1.87
C VAL A 432 9.08 4.01 2.93
N PHE A 433 9.49 5.25 2.63
CA PHE A 433 10.20 6.09 3.60
C PHE A 433 9.28 6.55 4.74
N THR A 434 9.75 6.47 5.99
CA THR A 434 8.99 6.79 7.20
C THR A 434 8.35 8.18 7.17
N ASN A 435 9.12 9.20 6.76
CA ASN A 435 8.63 10.59 6.66
C ASN A 435 7.55 10.80 5.58
N MET A 436 7.41 9.89 4.61
CA MET A 436 6.37 9.95 3.58
C MET A 436 5.09 9.23 3.97
N GLN A 437 5.07 8.45 5.06
CA GLN A 437 3.88 7.68 5.44
C GLN A 437 2.72 8.58 5.89
N ALA A 438 1.50 8.18 5.53
CA ALA A 438 0.26 8.91 5.74
C ALA A 438 -0.52 8.40 6.97
N ILE A 439 -1.53 9.16 7.40
CA ILE A 439 -2.47 8.74 8.46
C ILE A 439 -3.70 8.05 7.87
N PHE A 440 -4.31 7.17 8.68
CA PHE A 440 -5.66 6.68 8.45
C PHE A 440 -6.37 6.43 9.79
N ILE A 441 -7.59 6.95 9.93
CA ILE A 441 -8.50 6.74 11.06
C ILE A 441 -9.92 6.54 10.50
N GLY A 442 -10.48 5.35 10.71
CA GLY A 442 -11.89 5.02 10.45
C GLY A 442 -12.72 5.09 11.72
N TYR A 443 -13.79 5.88 11.73
CA TYR A 443 -14.69 6.03 12.90
C TYR A 443 -16.16 5.96 12.46
N GLY A 444 -17.02 5.28 13.22
CA GLY A 444 -18.46 5.20 12.94
C GLY A 444 -19.04 3.79 13.04
N PRO A 445 -20.30 3.58 12.60
CA PRO A 445 -20.99 2.30 12.74
C PRO A 445 -20.36 1.17 11.91
N GLY A 446 -19.76 1.45 10.76
CA GLY A 446 -19.12 0.44 9.90
C GLY A 446 -17.77 -0.07 10.41
N PHE A 447 -17.00 0.76 11.11
CA PHE A 447 -15.65 0.45 11.61
C PHE A 447 -15.66 -0.24 12.96
N LYS A 448 -14.69 -1.13 13.24
CA LYS A 448 -14.47 -1.64 14.60
C LYS A 448 -14.04 -0.50 15.54
N ASN A 449 -14.32 -0.67 16.83
CA ASN A 449 -13.92 0.27 17.88
C ASN A 449 -12.61 -0.18 18.52
N ASN A 450 -11.80 0.76 19.01
CA ASN A 450 -10.54 0.53 19.73
C ASN A 450 -9.57 -0.44 19.01
N ASN A 451 -9.49 -0.34 17.68
CA ASN A 451 -8.87 -1.36 16.83
C ASN A 451 -7.62 -0.81 16.13
N VAL A 452 -6.44 -1.34 16.46
CA VAL A 452 -5.18 -1.00 15.77
C VAL A 452 -4.84 -2.12 14.80
N VAL A 453 -4.76 -1.81 13.51
CA VAL A 453 -4.48 -2.76 12.43
C VAL A 453 -3.07 -2.56 11.86
N PRO A 454 -2.48 -3.57 11.16
CA PRO A 454 -1.22 -3.40 10.46
C PRO A 454 -1.26 -2.28 9.39
N PRO A 455 -0.09 -1.81 8.91
CA PRO A 455 -0.02 -0.92 7.75
C PRO A 455 -0.61 -1.53 6.48
N PHE A 456 -1.26 -0.69 5.67
CA PHE A 456 -1.84 -1.04 4.37
C PHE A 456 -1.70 0.14 3.40
N GLU A 457 -1.99 -0.09 2.11
CA GLU A 457 -1.79 0.90 1.05
C GLU A 457 -3.07 1.68 0.73
N ASN A 458 -2.94 2.95 0.35
CA ASN A 458 -4.08 3.83 0.14
C ASN A 458 -5.00 3.43 -1.04
N ILE A 459 -4.52 2.61 -1.98
CA ILE A 459 -5.32 2.00 -3.04
C ILE A 459 -6.42 1.06 -2.50
N GLU A 460 -6.21 0.45 -1.33
CA GLU A 460 -7.19 -0.46 -0.71
C GLU A 460 -8.42 0.29 -0.19
N VAL A 461 -8.31 1.62 0.03
CA VAL A 461 -9.36 2.46 0.61
C VAL A 461 -10.58 2.56 -0.32
N TYR A 462 -10.40 2.51 -1.64
CA TYR A 462 -11.51 2.57 -2.60
C TYR A 462 -12.52 1.42 -2.42
N ASN A 463 -12.02 0.18 -2.25
CA ASN A 463 -12.87 -0.99 -1.99
C ASN A 463 -13.60 -0.86 -0.64
N LEU A 464 -12.88 -0.42 0.40
CA LEU A 464 -13.46 -0.15 1.72
C LEU A 464 -14.58 0.92 1.67
N MET A 465 -14.40 2.00 0.91
CA MET A 465 -15.44 3.01 0.71
C MET A 465 -16.66 2.44 -0.02
N CYS A 466 -16.46 1.58 -1.02
CA CYS A 466 -17.54 0.90 -1.72
C CYS A 466 -18.33 -0.03 -0.79
N ASP A 467 -17.65 -0.81 0.06
CA ASP A 467 -18.29 -1.68 1.05
C ASP A 467 -19.08 -0.88 2.11
N LEU A 468 -18.53 0.23 2.61
CA LEU A 468 -19.20 1.11 3.58
C LEU A 468 -20.46 1.80 3.02
N LEU A 469 -20.48 2.11 1.72
CA LEU A 469 -21.66 2.61 1.00
C LEU A 469 -22.62 1.47 0.57
N GLY A 470 -22.16 0.22 0.62
CA GLY A 470 -22.87 -0.95 0.11
C GLY A 470 -23.13 -0.85 -1.40
N ILE A 471 -22.07 -0.55 -2.14
CA ILE A 471 -22.01 -0.46 -3.62
C ILE A 471 -20.90 -1.37 -4.15
N ARG A 472 -20.97 -1.77 -5.43
CA ARG A 472 -19.93 -2.57 -6.08
C ARG A 472 -18.79 -1.66 -6.58
N PRO A 473 -17.51 -1.98 -6.31
CA PRO A 473 -16.38 -1.22 -6.86
C PRO A 473 -16.24 -1.43 -8.38
N SER A 474 -15.65 -0.46 -9.06
CA SER A 474 -15.05 -0.61 -10.39
C SER A 474 -13.76 -1.44 -10.29
N PRO A 475 -13.30 -2.13 -11.36
CA PRO A 475 -11.97 -2.74 -11.38
C PRO A 475 -10.88 -1.75 -10.98
N ASN A 476 -10.02 -2.16 -10.05
CA ASN A 476 -8.99 -1.35 -9.41
C ASN A 476 -7.81 -2.24 -8.94
N ASN A 477 -6.70 -1.63 -8.50
CA ASN A 477 -5.50 -2.36 -8.06
C ASN A 477 -5.57 -2.83 -6.59
N GLY A 478 -6.54 -2.34 -5.81
CA GLY A 478 -6.77 -2.78 -4.43
C GLY A 478 -7.33 -4.21 -4.37
N THR A 479 -6.93 -4.97 -3.35
CA THR A 479 -7.30 -6.38 -3.17
C THR A 479 -8.57 -6.49 -2.33
N HIS A 480 -9.74 -6.48 -2.97
CA HIS A 480 -11.05 -6.46 -2.29
C HIS A 480 -11.17 -7.57 -1.23
N GLY A 481 -11.46 -7.18 0.02
CA GLY A 481 -11.50 -8.06 1.19
C GLY A 481 -10.27 -7.97 2.10
N SER A 482 -9.15 -7.42 1.64
CA SER A 482 -7.93 -7.18 2.45
C SER A 482 -8.24 -6.41 3.76
N LEU A 483 -9.07 -5.38 3.67
CA LEU A 483 -9.46 -4.49 4.77
C LEU A 483 -10.72 -4.95 5.53
N ASN A 484 -11.25 -6.16 5.30
CA ASN A 484 -12.39 -6.70 6.05
C ASN A 484 -12.16 -6.66 7.57
N HIS A 485 -10.92 -6.80 8.00
CA HIS A 485 -10.53 -6.76 9.40
C HIS A 485 -10.70 -5.38 10.08
N LEU A 486 -10.93 -4.29 9.33
CA LEU A 486 -11.30 -2.96 9.85
C LEU A 486 -12.81 -2.84 10.15
N MET A 487 -13.65 -3.65 9.52
CA MET A 487 -15.12 -3.50 9.55
C MET A 487 -15.79 -4.34 10.65
N LYS A 488 -16.89 -3.85 11.23
CA LYS A 488 -17.75 -4.65 12.13
C LYS A 488 -18.50 -5.76 11.38
N HIS A 489 -18.96 -5.44 10.17
CA HIS A 489 -19.74 -6.33 9.32
C HIS A 489 -19.23 -6.21 7.87
N PRO A 490 -18.24 -7.03 7.47
CA PRO A 490 -17.78 -7.09 6.09
C PRO A 490 -18.92 -7.41 5.13
N VAL A 491 -18.97 -6.68 4.00
CA VAL A 491 -20.02 -6.85 2.96
C VAL A 491 -19.54 -7.80 1.86
N HIS A 492 -18.25 -7.73 1.50
CA HIS A 492 -17.61 -8.66 0.59
C HIS A 492 -16.94 -9.79 1.36
N LEU A 493 -17.26 -11.04 1.00
CA LEU A 493 -16.56 -12.24 1.47
C LEU A 493 -15.66 -12.73 0.32
N PRO A 494 -14.34 -12.55 0.42
CA PRO A 494 -13.43 -12.92 -0.66
C PRO A 494 -13.31 -14.44 -0.80
N VAL A 495 -12.98 -14.89 -2.00
CA VAL A 495 -12.65 -16.29 -2.31
C VAL A 495 -11.30 -16.36 -3.01
N HIS A 496 -10.62 -17.50 -2.90
CA HIS A 496 -9.40 -17.74 -3.69
C HIS A 496 -9.73 -17.70 -5.20
N PRO A 497 -8.82 -17.20 -6.05
CA PRO A 497 -9.00 -17.24 -7.49
C PRO A 497 -9.05 -18.69 -7.98
N ALA A 498 -9.93 -18.96 -8.95
CA ALA A 498 -10.02 -20.27 -9.57
C ALA A 498 -8.71 -20.60 -10.30
N GLN A 499 -8.21 -21.82 -10.11
CA GLN A 499 -7.15 -22.36 -10.94
C GLN A 499 -7.68 -22.50 -12.38
N LEU A 500 -7.00 -21.88 -13.35
CA LEU A 500 -7.41 -21.93 -14.77
C LEU A 500 -6.63 -22.98 -15.56
N SER A 501 -5.42 -23.32 -15.10
CA SER A 501 -4.58 -24.37 -15.69
C SER A 501 -4.23 -25.42 -14.63
N HIS A 502 -4.42 -26.70 -14.96
CA HIS A 502 -4.16 -27.83 -14.06
C HIS A 502 -2.88 -28.59 -14.44
N ASP A 503 -2.24 -29.26 -13.47
CA ASP A 503 -1.03 -30.02 -13.73
C ASP A 503 -1.31 -31.29 -14.54
N SER A 504 -0.45 -31.53 -15.52
CA SER A 504 -0.43 -32.77 -16.31
C SER A 504 0.64 -33.73 -15.78
N PRO A 505 0.51 -35.06 -15.98
CA PRO A 505 1.55 -35.99 -15.56
C PRO A 505 2.88 -35.78 -16.32
N CYS A 506 4.00 -35.73 -15.58
CA CYS A 506 5.36 -35.86 -16.10
C CYS A 506 6.00 -37.09 -15.46
N GLU A 507 5.87 -38.24 -16.12
CA GLU A 507 6.39 -39.52 -15.65
C GLU A 507 7.44 -40.06 -16.62
N ALA A 508 8.54 -40.58 -16.08
CA ALA A 508 9.64 -41.11 -16.87
C ALA A 508 9.23 -42.46 -17.48
N SER A 509 9.09 -42.52 -18.81
CA SER A 509 8.80 -43.77 -19.52
C SER A 509 10.00 -44.73 -19.52
N ASN A 510 11.22 -44.22 -19.33
CA ASN A 510 12.46 -44.98 -19.23
C ASN A 510 13.34 -44.40 -18.11
N PRO A 511 14.17 -45.21 -17.43
CA PRO A 511 15.10 -44.76 -16.39
C PRO A 511 16.38 -44.08 -16.93
N ALA A 512 16.55 -44.05 -18.26
CA ALA A 512 17.64 -43.38 -18.95
C ALA A 512 17.05 -42.35 -19.93
N PRO A 513 17.72 -41.20 -20.15
CA PRO A 513 17.27 -40.20 -21.10
C PRO A 513 17.30 -40.76 -22.53
N SER A 514 16.37 -40.28 -23.37
CA SER A 514 16.36 -40.59 -24.80
C SER A 514 17.31 -39.71 -25.61
N ASP A 515 17.69 -38.56 -25.04
CA ASP A 515 18.64 -37.58 -25.56
C ASP A 515 19.33 -36.94 -24.34
N ASP A 516 20.66 -36.84 -24.36
CA ASP A 516 21.44 -36.21 -23.28
C ASP A 516 21.34 -34.67 -23.30
N LEU A 517 20.62 -34.07 -24.27
CA LEU A 517 20.39 -32.62 -24.45
C LEU A 517 21.69 -31.80 -24.60
N GLN A 518 22.74 -32.49 -25.05
CA GLN A 518 24.12 -32.00 -25.11
C GLN A 518 24.67 -31.54 -23.74
N CYS A 519 24.05 -32.01 -22.65
CA CYS A 519 24.49 -31.80 -21.28
C CYS A 519 25.55 -32.85 -20.90
N THR A 520 26.54 -32.46 -20.11
CA THR A 520 27.64 -33.35 -19.71
C THR A 520 27.86 -33.27 -18.21
N CYS A 521 27.74 -34.40 -17.50
CA CYS A 521 28.07 -34.45 -16.08
C CYS A 521 28.86 -35.70 -15.70
N THR A 522 30.17 -35.54 -15.57
CA THR A 522 31.13 -36.62 -15.27
C THR A 522 31.18 -37.01 -13.79
N SER A 523 30.77 -36.13 -12.87
CA SER A 523 30.76 -36.40 -11.42
C SER A 523 29.57 -37.25 -10.95
N GLN A 524 28.60 -37.50 -11.85
CA GLN A 524 27.42 -38.35 -11.64
C GLN A 524 27.58 -39.71 -12.36
N THR A 525 28.71 -40.41 -12.15
CA THR A 525 28.82 -41.83 -12.56
C THR A 525 27.70 -42.66 -11.94
N LYS A 526 27.26 -43.70 -12.66
CA LYS A 526 25.94 -44.40 -12.57
C LYS A 526 25.51 -45.00 -11.22
N GLU A 527 26.25 -44.77 -10.13
CA GLU A 527 26.10 -45.44 -8.84
C GLU A 527 25.90 -44.50 -7.63
N LYS A 528 25.63 -43.19 -7.82
CA LYS A 528 25.02 -42.34 -6.77
C LYS A 528 23.51 -42.64 -6.63
N VAL A 529 23.24 -43.85 -6.13
CA VAL A 529 21.94 -44.58 -6.01
C VAL A 529 20.84 -43.87 -5.17
N CYS A 530 21.04 -42.63 -4.72
CA CYS A 530 19.98 -41.86 -4.04
C CYS A 530 18.89 -41.36 -4.99
N ALA A 531 19.23 -40.86 -6.19
CA ALA A 531 18.28 -40.18 -7.08
C ALA A 531 17.21 -41.13 -7.67
N ASN A 532 17.58 -42.33 -8.11
CA ASN A 532 16.66 -43.27 -8.76
C ASN A 532 15.57 -43.85 -7.84
N LYS A 533 15.63 -43.63 -6.51
CA LYS A 533 14.55 -44.03 -5.58
C LYS A 533 13.38 -43.04 -5.50
N LEU A 534 13.52 -41.83 -6.04
CA LEU A 534 12.49 -40.77 -5.95
C LEU A 534 11.56 -40.70 -7.18
N LEU A 535 12.04 -41.16 -8.33
CA LEU A 535 11.31 -41.14 -9.60
C LEU A 535 10.08 -42.06 -9.61
N THR A 536 10.03 -43.09 -8.76
CA THR A 536 8.87 -43.97 -8.53
C THR A 536 8.31 -43.81 -7.11
N SER A 537 8.08 -42.56 -6.69
CA SER A 537 7.52 -42.26 -5.37
C SER A 537 6.05 -42.69 -5.26
N CYS A 538 5.76 -43.58 -4.31
CA CYS A 538 4.39 -43.94 -3.91
C CYS A 538 3.59 -42.69 -3.51
N ILE A 539 2.27 -42.73 -3.66
CA ILE A 539 1.34 -41.63 -3.30
C ILE A 539 1.64 -41.09 -1.90
N CYS A 540 1.88 -41.95 -0.91
CA CYS A 540 2.22 -41.55 0.46
C CYS A 540 3.50 -40.69 0.54
N ALA A 541 4.52 -40.98 -0.28
CA ALA A 541 5.74 -40.18 -0.34
C ALA A 541 5.49 -38.82 -1.01
N LYS A 542 4.73 -38.78 -2.12
CA LYS A 542 4.33 -37.52 -2.77
C LYS A 542 3.56 -36.59 -1.81
N VAL A 543 2.69 -37.15 -0.96
CA VAL A 543 1.96 -36.41 0.09
C VAL A 543 2.89 -35.86 1.18
N SER A 544 3.83 -36.67 1.68
CA SER A 544 4.81 -36.21 2.68
C SER A 544 5.71 -35.08 2.15
N LEU A 545 6.15 -35.17 0.90
CA LEU A 545 6.97 -34.14 0.25
C LEU A 545 6.17 -32.84 0.04
N ARG A 546 4.89 -32.92 -0.37
CA ARG A 546 3.99 -31.74 -0.41
C ARG A 546 3.84 -31.10 0.98
N ARG A 547 3.65 -31.88 2.05
CA ARG A 547 3.58 -31.32 3.43
C ARG A 547 4.87 -30.62 3.86
N LEU A 548 6.03 -31.08 3.40
CA LEU A 548 7.33 -30.52 3.75
C LEU A 548 7.65 -29.24 2.97
N HIS A 549 7.45 -29.23 1.65
CA HIS A 549 7.88 -28.14 0.77
C HIS A 549 6.75 -27.24 0.27
N HIS A 550 5.49 -27.69 0.30
CA HIS A 550 4.28 -26.86 0.15
C HIS A 550 3.49 -26.80 1.48
N PRO A 551 4.09 -26.40 2.62
CA PRO A 551 3.40 -26.39 3.92
C PRO A 551 2.21 -25.40 3.98
N PHE A 552 2.06 -24.55 2.95
CA PHE A 552 1.01 -23.53 2.83
C PHE A 552 0.17 -23.71 1.54
N GLY A 553 0.24 -24.90 0.94
CA GLY A 553 -0.47 -25.24 -0.29
C GLY A 553 0.37 -25.09 -1.56
N THR A 554 -0.06 -25.79 -2.60
CA THR A 554 0.58 -25.75 -3.93
C THR A 554 0.14 -24.48 -4.66
N PRO A 555 1.04 -23.75 -5.35
CA PRO A 555 0.63 -22.57 -6.12
C PRO A 555 -0.36 -22.94 -7.23
N ASN A 556 -1.51 -22.27 -7.26
CA ASN A 556 -2.48 -22.40 -8.34
C ASN A 556 -2.03 -21.57 -9.54
N VAL A 557 -2.08 -22.14 -10.74
CA VAL A 557 -1.86 -21.40 -11.99
C VAL A 557 -3.17 -20.76 -12.42
N VAL A 558 -3.24 -19.43 -12.34
CA VAL A 558 -4.43 -18.62 -12.67
C VAL A 558 -4.36 -18.01 -14.07
N GLN A 559 -3.25 -18.21 -14.80
CA GLN A 559 -3.18 -17.98 -16.24
C GLN A 559 -3.89 -19.14 -16.99
N PRO A 560 -4.75 -18.88 -17.99
CA PRO A 560 -5.36 -19.93 -18.79
C PRO A 560 -4.34 -20.58 -19.75
N ASP A 561 -4.71 -21.73 -20.31
CA ASP A 561 -4.00 -22.45 -21.37
C ASP A 561 -2.50 -22.75 -21.11
N THR A 562 -2.10 -22.85 -19.83
CA THR A 562 -0.71 -23.13 -19.42
C THR A 562 -0.46 -24.64 -19.30
N SER A 563 0.48 -25.18 -20.07
CA SER A 563 0.94 -26.56 -19.96
C SER A 563 2.06 -26.67 -18.93
N PHE A 564 1.74 -27.24 -17.77
CA PHE A 564 2.75 -27.53 -16.74
C PHE A 564 2.54 -28.91 -16.09
N CYS A 565 3.53 -29.32 -15.31
CA CYS A 565 3.47 -30.53 -14.49
C CYS A 565 4.20 -30.34 -13.16
N LEU A 566 3.79 -31.08 -12.13
CA LEU A 566 4.41 -31.03 -10.81
C LEU A 566 5.51 -32.10 -10.66
N LEU A 567 6.77 -31.66 -10.56
CA LEU A 567 7.89 -32.56 -10.32
C LEU A 567 8.19 -32.65 -8.81
N HIS A 568 8.37 -33.88 -8.34
CA HIS A 568 8.70 -34.19 -6.94
C HIS A 568 10.14 -34.65 -6.82
N HIS A 569 10.86 -34.09 -5.84
CA HIS A 569 12.21 -34.49 -5.42
C HIS A 569 12.24 -34.67 -3.89
N SER A 570 13.33 -35.17 -3.34
CA SER A 570 13.50 -35.34 -1.88
C SER A 570 13.48 -34.01 -1.12
N ASP A 571 14.01 -32.97 -1.75
CA ASP A 571 14.39 -31.71 -1.09
C ASP A 571 13.62 -30.49 -1.62
N TYR A 572 12.90 -30.65 -2.73
CA TYR A 572 12.10 -29.60 -3.36
C TYR A 572 10.99 -30.16 -4.26
N LEU A 573 10.00 -29.32 -4.54
CA LEU A 573 9.02 -29.50 -5.61
C LEU A 573 9.19 -28.38 -6.65
N ASN A 574 8.77 -28.61 -7.88
CA ASN A 574 8.64 -27.54 -8.88
C ASN A 574 7.42 -27.72 -9.79
N GLY A 575 6.91 -26.61 -10.31
CA GLY A 575 5.89 -26.58 -11.36
C GLY A 575 6.54 -26.30 -12.70
N TYR A 576 6.91 -27.34 -13.45
CA TYR A 576 7.64 -27.22 -14.71
C TYR A 576 6.71 -26.89 -15.88
N SER A 577 6.89 -25.73 -16.53
CA SER A 577 6.14 -25.36 -17.74
C SER A 577 6.80 -25.94 -18.99
N ARG A 578 6.01 -26.65 -19.79
CA ARG A 578 6.42 -27.15 -21.10
C ARG A 578 6.48 -26.03 -22.14
N ASP A 579 5.69 -24.99 -21.97
CA ASP A 579 5.61 -23.85 -22.89
C ASP A 579 6.73 -22.83 -22.67
N ARG A 580 7.35 -22.80 -21.47
CA ARG A 580 8.52 -21.96 -21.14
C ARG A 580 9.83 -22.75 -21.02
N LEU A 581 9.78 -24.08 -21.15
CA LEU A 581 10.92 -25.00 -20.98
C LEU A 581 11.65 -24.86 -19.61
N MET A 582 10.97 -24.35 -18.58
CA MET A 582 11.54 -24.08 -17.25
C MET A 582 10.46 -24.12 -16.15
N PRO A 583 10.84 -24.19 -14.86
CA PRO A 583 9.90 -24.00 -13.76
C PRO A 583 9.20 -22.64 -13.80
N LEU A 584 7.88 -22.63 -13.61
CA LEU A 584 7.13 -21.43 -13.20
C LEU A 584 7.47 -21.04 -11.77
N TRP A 585 7.67 -22.05 -10.92
CA TRP A 585 8.12 -21.89 -9.54
C TRP A 585 8.86 -23.17 -9.07
N VAL A 586 9.76 -22.98 -8.12
CA VAL A 586 10.43 -24.00 -7.31
C VAL A 586 10.10 -23.71 -5.86
N SER A 587 9.86 -24.74 -5.04
CA SER A 587 9.66 -24.56 -3.60
C SER A 587 10.31 -25.65 -2.77
N TYR A 588 10.94 -25.22 -1.68
CA TYR A 588 11.72 -26.06 -0.77
C TYR A 588 11.68 -25.49 0.64
N THR A 589 12.03 -26.29 1.65
CA THR A 589 11.95 -25.88 3.05
C THR A 589 13.22 -26.32 3.76
N ILE A 590 13.97 -25.35 4.28
CA ILE A 590 15.22 -25.58 5.00
C ILE A 590 14.99 -25.40 6.50
N GLN A 591 15.62 -26.27 7.28
CA GLN A 591 15.84 -26.04 8.72
C GLN A 591 16.96 -24.99 8.90
N PRO A 592 17.19 -24.44 10.11
CA PRO A 592 18.31 -23.54 10.37
C PRO A 592 19.64 -24.14 9.90
N LEU A 593 20.25 -23.52 8.90
CA LEU A 593 21.52 -23.97 8.34
C LEU A 593 22.66 -23.56 9.29
N THR A 594 23.60 -24.47 9.55
CA THR A 594 24.80 -24.17 10.35
C THR A 594 25.98 -23.73 9.48
N ARG A 595 26.04 -24.19 8.23
CA ARG A 595 27.04 -23.85 7.23
C ARG A 595 26.51 -24.19 5.84
N VAL A 596 26.83 -23.36 4.84
CA VAL A 596 26.72 -23.71 3.42
C VAL A 596 28.09 -24.19 2.91
N ARG A 597 28.09 -25.14 1.97
CA ARG A 597 29.27 -25.55 1.20
C ARG A 597 29.04 -25.10 -0.25
N PRO A 598 29.60 -23.96 -0.68
CA PRO A 598 29.54 -23.54 -2.07
C PRO A 598 30.09 -24.64 -2.99
N LEU A 599 29.46 -24.79 -4.17
CA LEU A 599 29.92 -25.71 -5.19
C LEU A 599 31.07 -25.10 -5.98
N SER A 600 31.94 -25.95 -6.54
CA SER A 600 32.91 -25.49 -7.53
C SER A 600 32.20 -25.19 -8.86
N PRO A 601 32.70 -24.27 -9.69
CA PRO A 601 32.11 -23.96 -11.00
C PRO A 601 31.95 -25.19 -11.90
N GLU A 602 32.90 -26.14 -11.85
CA GLU A 602 32.84 -27.40 -12.59
C GLU A 602 31.75 -28.34 -12.07
N SER A 603 31.43 -28.26 -10.76
CA SER A 603 30.35 -29.03 -10.14
C SER A 603 28.97 -28.47 -10.49
N GLU A 604 28.86 -27.15 -10.65
CA GLU A 604 27.63 -26.47 -11.07
C GLU A 604 27.37 -26.59 -12.59
N ALA A 605 28.44 -26.64 -13.40
CA ALA A 605 28.40 -26.98 -14.83
C ALA A 605 27.91 -28.42 -15.11
N CYS A 606 27.84 -29.27 -14.07
CA CYS A 606 27.55 -30.69 -14.16
C CYS A 606 26.04 -30.98 -14.15
N VAL A 607 25.32 -30.57 -15.18
CA VAL A 607 23.87 -30.85 -15.33
C VAL A 607 23.62 -32.06 -16.24
N ARG A 608 22.52 -32.79 -16.00
CA ARG A 608 22.01 -33.87 -16.86
C ARG A 608 20.55 -33.63 -17.29
N ALA A 609 20.11 -34.32 -18.34
CA ALA A 609 18.70 -34.34 -18.76
C ALA A 609 17.78 -34.96 -17.68
N ASP A 610 16.61 -34.34 -17.45
CA ASP A 610 15.54 -34.93 -16.64
C ASP A 610 14.71 -35.92 -17.45
N VAL A 611 14.78 -37.20 -17.07
CA VAL A 611 14.07 -38.31 -17.72
C VAL A 611 12.53 -38.22 -17.70
N ARG A 612 11.95 -37.33 -16.88
CA ARG A 612 10.50 -37.09 -16.82
C ARG A 612 10.01 -36.07 -17.85
N ILE A 613 10.91 -35.27 -18.43
CA ILE A 613 10.58 -34.22 -19.40
C ILE A 613 11.02 -34.68 -20.80
N PRO A 614 10.13 -34.64 -21.82
CA PRO A 614 10.51 -34.95 -23.19
C PRO A 614 11.64 -34.03 -23.69
N PRO A 615 12.54 -34.51 -24.57
CA PRO A 615 13.59 -33.65 -25.13
C PRO A 615 13.04 -32.39 -25.82
N ALA A 616 11.92 -32.51 -26.56
CA ALA A 616 11.23 -31.38 -27.20
C ALA A 616 10.65 -30.34 -26.22
N ALA A 617 10.53 -30.68 -24.94
CA ALA A 617 10.04 -29.79 -23.88
C ALA A 617 11.17 -29.43 -22.87
N SER A 618 12.44 -29.63 -23.23
CA SER A 618 13.62 -29.37 -22.40
C SER A 618 14.56 -28.34 -23.03
N GLN A 619 15.42 -27.72 -22.23
CA GLN A 619 16.48 -26.82 -22.72
C GLN A 619 17.72 -27.61 -23.20
N LEU A 620 18.45 -27.08 -24.19
CA LEU A 620 19.76 -27.61 -24.62
C LEU A 620 20.90 -26.94 -23.83
N CYS A 621 21.78 -27.75 -23.23
CA CYS A 621 22.95 -27.21 -22.51
C CYS A 621 23.97 -26.51 -23.43
N LEU A 622 23.99 -26.86 -24.73
CA LEU A 622 24.84 -26.22 -25.75
C LEU A 622 24.71 -24.69 -25.73
N ARG A 623 23.48 -24.18 -25.60
CA ARG A 623 23.14 -22.75 -25.66
C ARG A 623 23.92 -21.90 -24.67
N TYR A 624 24.23 -22.47 -23.50
CA TYR A 624 24.91 -21.78 -22.39
C TYR A 624 26.42 -22.03 -22.35
N ARG A 625 26.90 -23.09 -23.02
CA ARG A 625 28.33 -23.36 -23.16
C ARG A 625 28.96 -22.48 -24.24
N ASP A 626 28.21 -22.25 -25.31
CA ASP A 626 28.72 -21.58 -26.52
C ASP A 626 28.39 -20.07 -26.54
N ASN A 627 27.80 -19.52 -25.45
CA ASN A 627 27.39 -18.12 -25.32
C ASN A 627 28.00 -17.46 -24.07
N SER A 628 28.89 -16.49 -24.26
CA SER A 628 29.51 -15.74 -23.15
C SER A 628 28.56 -14.81 -22.41
N ASN A 629 27.47 -14.40 -23.04
CA ASN A 629 26.57 -13.35 -22.55
C ASN A 629 25.36 -13.92 -21.80
N LEU A 630 25.12 -15.24 -21.86
CA LEU A 630 23.97 -15.90 -21.23
C LEU A 630 24.38 -17.26 -20.66
N SER A 631 24.27 -17.38 -19.34
CA SER A 631 24.42 -18.65 -18.62
C SER A 631 23.04 -19.23 -18.28
N TYR A 632 23.04 -20.29 -17.47
CA TYR A 632 21.89 -20.71 -16.69
C TYR A 632 22.22 -20.62 -15.20
N GLY A 633 21.18 -20.47 -14.39
CA GLY A 633 21.24 -20.72 -12.95
C GLY A 633 20.25 -21.81 -12.54
N LEU A 634 20.41 -22.32 -11.32
CA LEU A 634 19.55 -23.35 -10.75
C LEU A 634 18.61 -22.71 -9.72
N LEU A 635 17.31 -22.99 -9.82
CA LEU A 635 16.31 -22.38 -8.95
C LEU A 635 16.24 -23.02 -7.55
N HIS A 636 16.51 -24.34 -7.46
CA HIS A 636 16.88 -25.02 -6.22
C HIS A 636 18.42 -25.16 -6.13
N PRO A 637 19.07 -24.73 -5.03
CA PRO A 637 20.52 -24.86 -4.86
C PRO A 637 20.92 -26.33 -4.62
N PRO A 638 21.96 -26.86 -5.30
CA PRO A 638 22.39 -28.24 -5.05
C PRO A 638 23.17 -28.36 -3.72
N SER A 639 22.90 -29.43 -2.97
CA SER A 639 23.74 -29.86 -1.84
C SER A 639 24.07 -31.35 -1.91
N GLU A 640 24.92 -31.83 -0.99
CA GLU A 640 25.39 -33.22 -0.94
C GLU A 640 24.20 -34.21 -0.89
N CYS A 641 24.03 -34.96 -1.99
CA CYS A 641 22.96 -35.95 -2.25
C CYS A 641 21.60 -35.42 -2.76
N THR A 642 21.45 -34.14 -3.09
CA THR A 642 20.21 -33.61 -3.74
C THR A 642 20.15 -33.89 -5.24
N ASP A 643 18.93 -34.02 -5.80
CA ASP A 643 18.71 -34.12 -7.25
C ASP A 643 18.38 -32.76 -7.91
N SER A 644 19.30 -31.81 -7.78
CA SER A 644 19.14 -30.43 -8.23
C SER A 644 19.85 -30.13 -9.56
N LEU A 645 20.78 -30.99 -9.97
CA LEU A 645 21.63 -30.85 -11.15
C LEU A 645 20.95 -31.43 -12.41
N ILE A 646 19.73 -30.97 -12.69
CA ILE A 646 18.87 -31.45 -13.78
C ILE A 646 18.33 -30.31 -14.66
N THR A 647 18.07 -30.59 -15.93
CA THR A 647 17.54 -29.60 -16.89
C THR A 647 16.22 -28.97 -16.46
N SER A 648 15.38 -29.69 -15.72
CA SER A 648 14.10 -29.19 -15.20
C SER A 648 14.22 -28.25 -13.99
N ASN A 649 15.43 -27.95 -13.52
CA ASN A 649 15.73 -26.95 -12.47
C ASN A 649 16.49 -25.72 -13.01
N MET A 650 16.78 -25.68 -14.32
CA MET A 650 17.50 -24.58 -14.98
C MET A 650 16.58 -23.43 -15.38
N ALA A 651 17.06 -22.19 -15.22
CA ALA A 651 16.51 -21.00 -15.85
C ALA A 651 17.63 -20.18 -16.53
N PRO A 652 17.39 -19.51 -17.67
CA PRO A 652 18.37 -18.62 -18.30
C PRO A 652 18.76 -17.49 -17.35
N MET A 653 20.06 -17.28 -17.11
CA MET A 653 20.56 -16.20 -16.26
C MET A 653 21.77 -15.51 -16.88
N PHE A 654 21.77 -14.17 -16.88
CA PHE A 654 22.97 -13.39 -17.18
C PHE A 654 24.07 -13.69 -16.14
N PRO A 655 25.36 -13.78 -16.53
CA PRO A 655 26.44 -14.08 -15.60
C PRO A 655 26.47 -13.15 -14.37
N ALA A 656 26.32 -11.83 -14.58
CA ALA A 656 26.30 -10.85 -13.49
C ALA A 656 25.13 -11.07 -12.50
N PHE A 657 23.95 -11.44 -12.98
CA PHE A 657 22.82 -11.79 -12.11
C PHE A 657 23.03 -13.16 -11.42
N LYS A 658 23.68 -14.11 -12.10
CA LYS A 658 24.00 -15.42 -11.52
C LYS A 658 24.90 -15.26 -10.29
N ASP A 659 25.86 -14.34 -10.30
CA ASP A 659 26.70 -14.05 -9.13
C ASP A 659 25.84 -13.60 -7.92
N VAL A 660 24.86 -12.71 -8.17
CA VAL A 660 23.89 -12.25 -7.16
C VAL A 660 23.01 -13.40 -6.66
N TRP A 661 22.53 -14.26 -7.57
CA TRP A 661 21.72 -15.43 -7.26
C TRP A 661 22.47 -16.45 -6.39
N THR A 662 23.73 -16.73 -6.72
CA THR A 662 24.62 -17.60 -5.94
C THR A 662 24.90 -17.00 -4.57
N HIS A 663 25.23 -15.70 -4.48
CA HIS A 663 25.44 -15.03 -3.19
C HIS A 663 24.20 -15.06 -2.29
N PHE A 664 23.00 -14.89 -2.86
CA PHE A 664 21.76 -15.04 -2.11
C PHE A 664 21.64 -16.45 -1.48
N HIS A 665 21.91 -17.51 -2.24
CA HIS A 665 21.80 -18.88 -1.74
C HIS A 665 22.92 -19.27 -0.75
N ASP A 666 24.16 -18.85 -1.01
CA ASP A 666 25.31 -19.23 -0.19
C ASP A 666 25.44 -18.42 1.11
N VAL A 667 25.00 -17.16 1.12
CA VAL A 667 25.23 -16.21 2.22
C VAL A 667 23.92 -15.74 2.87
N LEU A 668 22.99 -15.20 2.08
CA LEU A 668 21.78 -14.56 2.65
C LEU A 668 20.76 -15.59 3.12
N LEU A 669 20.58 -16.69 2.40
CA LEU A 669 19.65 -17.75 2.76
C LEU A 669 20.10 -18.47 4.06
N LEU A 670 21.41 -18.63 4.27
CA LEU A 670 21.98 -19.06 5.56
C LEU A 670 21.52 -18.13 6.69
N LYS A 671 21.74 -16.82 6.54
CA LYS A 671 21.34 -15.77 7.51
C LYS A 671 19.84 -15.82 7.81
N TYR A 672 18.99 -15.87 6.78
CA TYR A 672 17.53 -15.95 6.97
C TYR A 672 17.09 -17.26 7.62
N SER A 673 17.67 -18.42 7.26
CA SER A 673 17.32 -19.71 7.86
C SER A 673 17.59 -19.75 9.37
N GLN A 674 18.66 -19.08 9.82
CA GLN A 674 19.01 -18.96 11.24
C GLN A 674 18.08 -17.98 11.97
N GLN A 675 17.87 -16.79 11.40
CA GLN A 675 17.03 -15.75 12.00
C GLN A 675 15.56 -16.16 12.14
N LEU A 676 15.04 -16.97 11.21
CA LEU A 676 13.62 -17.32 11.12
C LEU A 676 13.27 -18.71 11.70
N ASN A 677 14.25 -19.42 12.28
CA ASN A 677 14.13 -20.80 12.75
C ASN A 677 13.66 -21.77 11.64
N GLY A 678 14.34 -21.71 10.50
CA GLY A 678 13.98 -22.39 9.26
C GLY A 678 13.07 -21.52 8.38
N VAL A 679 13.12 -21.75 7.08
CA VAL A 679 12.38 -20.95 6.08
C VAL A 679 11.91 -21.83 4.94
N ASN A 680 10.67 -21.61 4.49
CA ASN A 680 10.19 -22.12 3.20
C ASN A 680 10.53 -21.07 2.15
N VAL A 681 11.21 -21.51 1.09
CA VAL A 681 11.58 -20.67 -0.05
C VAL A 681 10.67 -21.05 -1.22
N MET A 682 10.21 -20.04 -1.95
CA MET A 682 9.59 -20.20 -3.25
C MET A 682 10.20 -19.21 -4.23
N SER A 683 10.66 -19.68 -5.38
CA SER A 683 11.39 -18.86 -6.37
C SER A 683 10.97 -19.21 -7.80
N GLY A 684 11.12 -18.26 -8.72
CA GLY A 684 10.81 -18.51 -10.13
C GLY A 684 11.02 -17.28 -11.03
N PRO A 685 10.91 -17.46 -12.35
CA PRO A 685 11.06 -16.40 -13.34
C PRO A 685 9.80 -15.53 -13.45
N ILE A 686 9.99 -14.27 -13.85
CA ILE A 686 8.94 -13.31 -14.24
C ILE A 686 9.18 -12.87 -15.68
N PHE A 687 8.09 -12.64 -16.41
CA PHE A 687 8.07 -12.11 -17.78
C PHE A 687 7.05 -10.97 -17.78
N ASP A 688 7.57 -9.77 -18.04
CA ASP A 688 6.93 -8.46 -17.93
C ASP A 688 7.73 -7.52 -18.86
N GLU A 689 7.70 -7.83 -20.16
CA GLU A 689 8.42 -7.10 -21.21
C GLU A 689 7.76 -5.75 -21.53
N ASP A 690 6.44 -5.63 -21.36
CA ASP A 690 5.68 -4.40 -21.58
C ASP A 690 5.58 -3.50 -20.33
N PHE A 691 6.25 -3.91 -19.23
CA PHE A 691 6.38 -3.21 -17.96
C PHE A 691 5.05 -2.79 -17.33
N ASP A 692 3.96 -3.53 -17.60
CA ASP A 692 2.61 -3.26 -17.09
C ASP A 692 2.34 -3.79 -15.67
N GLY A 693 3.25 -4.59 -15.12
CA GLY A 693 3.13 -5.14 -13.77
C GLY A 693 2.33 -6.44 -13.69
N ASN A 694 1.95 -7.04 -14.81
CA ASN A 694 1.25 -8.32 -14.92
C ASN A 694 2.11 -9.36 -15.68
N VAL A 695 1.63 -10.61 -15.72
CA VAL A 695 2.30 -11.69 -16.44
C VAL A 695 2.10 -11.56 -17.95
N ASP A 696 3.20 -11.57 -18.70
CA ASP A 696 3.17 -11.64 -20.16
C ASP A 696 2.36 -12.83 -20.67
N SER A 697 1.62 -12.61 -21.77
CA SER A 697 1.00 -13.69 -22.54
C SER A 697 2.05 -14.63 -23.14
N PHE A 698 1.78 -15.93 -23.18
CA PHE A 698 2.71 -16.90 -23.75
C PHE A 698 3.01 -16.61 -25.23
N LYS A 699 4.31 -16.56 -25.54
CA LYS A 699 4.83 -16.53 -26.91
C LYS A 699 5.30 -17.94 -27.26
N ALA A 700 4.92 -18.45 -28.43
CA ALA A 700 5.32 -19.79 -28.86
C ALA A 700 6.85 -19.86 -29.06
N ILE A 701 7.50 -20.81 -28.39
CA ILE A 701 8.95 -21.03 -28.53
C ILE A 701 9.24 -21.82 -29.81
N ALA A 702 10.24 -21.37 -30.57
CA ALA A 702 10.83 -22.14 -31.66
C ALA A 702 12.01 -22.95 -31.12
N GLY A 703 11.91 -24.29 -31.16
CA GLY A 703 12.96 -25.20 -30.71
C GLY A 703 13.13 -25.25 -29.19
N ASN A 704 14.36 -25.48 -28.73
CA ASN A 704 14.69 -25.77 -27.33
C ASN A 704 15.23 -24.55 -26.55
N GLU A 705 14.81 -23.35 -26.95
CA GLU A 705 15.33 -22.08 -26.43
C GLU A 705 14.35 -21.41 -25.45
N ALA A 706 14.60 -21.60 -24.15
CA ALA A 706 13.87 -20.91 -23.09
C ALA A 706 13.90 -19.37 -23.25
N PRO A 707 12.79 -18.64 -23.05
CA PRO A 707 12.77 -17.19 -23.04
C PRO A 707 13.57 -16.66 -21.84
N ILE A 708 14.22 -15.50 -22.01
CA ILE A 708 15.01 -14.87 -20.93
C ILE A 708 14.04 -14.13 -20.00
N PRO A 709 13.99 -14.42 -18.69
CA PRO A 709 13.13 -13.71 -17.74
C PRO A 709 13.50 -12.22 -17.65
N THR A 710 12.53 -11.34 -17.39
CA THR A 710 12.81 -9.91 -17.11
C THR A 710 13.20 -9.72 -15.65
N HIS A 711 12.67 -10.55 -14.75
CA HIS A 711 12.96 -10.55 -13.31
C HIS A 711 12.95 -11.99 -12.78
N PHE A 712 13.45 -12.19 -11.56
CA PHE A 712 13.20 -13.39 -10.76
C PHE A 712 12.52 -13.01 -9.45
N PHE A 713 11.55 -13.81 -9.01
CA PHE A 713 10.95 -13.64 -7.69
C PHE A 713 11.56 -14.58 -6.66
N VAL A 714 11.57 -14.13 -5.40
CA VAL A 714 11.81 -14.98 -4.24
C VAL A 714 10.81 -14.62 -3.14
N ILE A 715 10.17 -15.63 -2.55
CA ILE A 715 9.31 -15.52 -1.37
C ILE A 715 9.92 -16.39 -0.27
N LEU A 716 10.28 -15.75 0.84
CA LEU A 716 10.73 -16.37 2.08
C LEU A 716 9.58 -16.38 3.07
N THR A 717 9.05 -17.56 3.40
CA THR A 717 7.93 -17.71 4.33
C THR A 717 8.35 -18.44 5.61
N SER A 718 8.05 -17.86 6.76
CA SER A 718 8.34 -18.42 8.08
C SER A 718 7.14 -18.29 9.03
N CYS A 719 7.29 -18.82 10.25
CA CYS A 719 6.30 -18.60 11.29
C CYS A 719 6.47 -17.24 11.95
N GLY A 720 5.35 -16.53 12.19
CA GLY A 720 5.39 -15.26 12.93
C GLY A 720 5.80 -15.42 14.40
N ASN A 721 5.73 -16.65 14.94
CA ASN A 721 6.37 -17.03 16.19
C ASN A 721 7.58 -17.93 15.89
N SER A 722 8.79 -17.39 16.08
CA SER A 722 10.06 -18.05 15.77
C SER A 722 10.35 -19.31 16.60
N THR A 723 9.54 -19.66 17.61
CA THR A 723 9.65 -20.96 18.27
C THR A 723 9.19 -22.13 17.40
N PHE A 724 8.42 -21.88 16.33
CA PHE A 724 7.96 -22.91 15.39
C PHE A 724 8.67 -22.80 14.04
N SER A 725 9.04 -23.94 13.47
CA SER A 725 9.51 -24.02 12.08
C SER A 725 8.36 -23.80 11.09
N PRO A 726 8.64 -23.46 9.81
CA PRO A 726 7.61 -23.19 8.79
C PRO A 726 6.55 -24.30 8.66
N VAL A 727 6.98 -25.57 8.71
CA VAL A 727 6.13 -26.77 8.54
C VAL A 727 5.14 -26.95 9.70
N ASN A 728 5.57 -26.67 10.93
CA ASN A 728 4.80 -26.89 12.16
C ASN A 728 4.26 -25.58 12.75
N CYS A 729 4.20 -24.52 11.94
CA CYS A 729 3.88 -23.18 12.40
C CYS A 729 2.45 -23.06 12.94
N LYS A 730 2.33 -22.55 14.17
CA LYS A 730 1.06 -22.22 14.82
C LYS A 730 0.94 -20.71 14.97
N GLY A 731 -0.17 -20.14 14.49
CA GLY A 731 -0.41 -18.70 14.46
C GLY A 731 -0.17 -18.09 13.07
N PRO A 732 0.12 -16.77 12.98
CA PRO A 732 0.27 -16.07 11.71
C PRO A 732 1.54 -16.50 10.95
N LEU A 733 1.50 -16.36 9.63
CA LEU A 733 2.69 -16.42 8.78
C LEU A 733 3.39 -15.06 8.72
N GLN A 734 4.68 -15.08 8.40
CA GLN A 734 5.41 -13.93 7.91
C GLN A 734 6.01 -14.26 6.55
N ALA A 735 5.93 -13.32 5.62
CA ALA A 735 6.53 -13.41 4.29
C ALA A 735 7.48 -12.23 4.07
N LYS A 736 8.67 -12.50 3.52
CA LYS A 736 9.53 -11.52 2.87
C LYS A 736 9.63 -11.88 1.40
N SER A 737 9.29 -10.96 0.52
CA SER A 737 9.19 -11.19 -0.92
C SER A 737 9.96 -10.15 -1.70
N PHE A 738 10.56 -10.58 -2.81
CA PHE A 738 11.45 -9.76 -3.64
C PHE A 738 11.15 -10.00 -5.13
N ILE A 739 11.28 -8.95 -5.94
CA ILE A 739 11.24 -9.03 -7.41
C ILE A 739 12.56 -8.45 -7.93
N LEU A 740 13.46 -9.33 -8.30
CA LEU A 740 14.87 -9.02 -8.59
C LEU A 740 15.04 -8.76 -10.10
N PRO A 741 15.43 -7.55 -10.55
CA PRO A 741 15.59 -7.28 -11.97
C PRO A 741 16.74 -8.08 -12.57
N HIS A 742 16.46 -8.76 -13.68
CA HIS A 742 17.39 -9.68 -14.31
C HIS A 742 18.26 -8.94 -15.32
N ARG A 743 19.37 -8.37 -14.84
CA ARG A 743 20.26 -7.49 -15.63
C ARG A 743 21.60 -8.14 -16.02
N PRO A 744 22.21 -7.73 -17.14
CA PRO A 744 23.50 -8.26 -17.60
C PRO A 744 24.73 -7.67 -16.88
N ASP A 745 24.52 -6.71 -15.96
CA ASP A 745 25.55 -5.91 -15.32
C ASP A 745 25.17 -5.53 -13.88
N HIS A 746 26.10 -4.96 -13.11
CA HIS A 746 25.86 -4.44 -11.74
C HIS A 746 25.75 -2.90 -11.68
N THR A 747 25.45 -2.23 -12.79
CA THR A 747 25.46 -0.75 -12.86
C THR A 747 24.47 -0.09 -11.89
N GLU A 748 23.36 -0.74 -11.58
CA GLU A 748 22.36 -0.26 -10.61
C GLU A 748 22.95 -0.06 -9.20
N SER A 749 23.88 -0.93 -8.81
CA SER A 749 24.51 -0.94 -7.50
C SER A 749 25.84 -0.20 -7.46
N CYS A 750 26.28 0.37 -8.60
CA CYS A 750 27.60 0.96 -8.80
C CYS A 750 28.77 0.04 -8.39
N ALA A 751 28.56 -1.28 -8.39
CA ALA A 751 29.57 -2.24 -7.95
C ALA A 751 30.60 -2.50 -9.06
N THR A 752 31.85 -2.75 -8.66
CA THR A 752 32.94 -3.13 -9.57
C THR A 752 33.71 -4.32 -8.99
N GLY A 753 34.09 -5.27 -9.85
CA GLY A 753 34.73 -6.52 -9.43
C GLY A 753 33.76 -7.51 -8.77
N SER A 754 34.27 -8.33 -7.86
CA SER A 754 33.55 -9.46 -7.25
C SER A 754 33.00 -9.18 -5.85
N ASP A 755 32.85 -7.91 -5.47
CA ASP A 755 32.21 -7.55 -4.20
C ASP A 755 30.68 -7.59 -4.34
N LEU A 756 30.04 -8.41 -3.50
CA LEU A 756 28.59 -8.62 -3.46
C LEU A 756 27.99 -8.21 -2.11
N THR A 757 28.71 -7.47 -1.28
CA THR A 757 28.20 -6.98 0.03
C THR A 757 26.99 -6.05 -0.10
N TRP A 758 26.84 -5.36 -1.25
CA TRP A 758 25.70 -4.53 -1.61
C TRP A 758 24.39 -5.32 -1.85
N VAL A 759 24.47 -6.64 -2.07
CA VAL A 759 23.32 -7.46 -2.50
C VAL A 759 22.20 -7.43 -1.45
N GLU A 760 22.51 -7.41 -0.15
CA GLU A 760 21.48 -7.33 0.88
C GLU A 760 20.67 -6.01 0.82
N ASP A 761 21.32 -4.87 0.64
CA ASP A 761 20.63 -3.57 0.51
C ASP A 761 19.82 -3.47 -0.79
N TRP A 762 20.32 -4.07 -1.88
CA TRP A 762 19.62 -4.14 -3.16
C TRP A 762 18.39 -5.06 -3.10
N LEU A 763 18.45 -6.20 -2.40
CA LEU A 763 17.25 -6.99 -2.09
C LEU A 763 16.23 -6.18 -1.30
N HIS A 764 16.65 -5.41 -0.29
CA HIS A 764 15.73 -4.56 0.48
C HIS A 764 15.06 -3.49 -0.42
N PHE A 765 15.81 -2.87 -1.34
CA PHE A 765 15.27 -1.91 -2.30
C PHE A 765 14.19 -2.53 -3.22
N HIS A 766 14.42 -3.76 -3.68
CA HIS A 766 13.54 -4.59 -4.52
C HIS A 766 12.57 -5.50 -3.74
N THR A 767 12.32 -5.18 -2.46
CA THR A 767 11.23 -5.83 -1.70
C THR A 767 9.90 -5.56 -2.40
N ALA A 768 9.03 -6.56 -2.45
CA ALA A 768 7.71 -6.49 -3.07
C ALA A 768 6.65 -7.20 -2.21
N ARG A 769 5.37 -6.92 -2.45
CA ARG A 769 4.26 -7.67 -1.86
C ARG A 769 4.18 -9.04 -2.53
N VAL A 770 3.71 -10.08 -1.84
CA VAL A 770 3.41 -11.35 -2.52
C VAL A 770 2.32 -11.14 -3.58
N ARG A 771 1.41 -10.17 -3.37
CA ARG A 771 0.41 -9.76 -4.36
C ARG A 771 1.03 -9.25 -5.68
N ASP A 772 2.17 -8.57 -5.63
CA ASP A 772 2.88 -8.10 -6.84
C ASP A 772 3.43 -9.29 -7.63
N ILE A 773 3.99 -10.29 -6.93
CA ILE A 773 4.47 -11.53 -7.53
C ILE A 773 3.30 -12.30 -8.17
N GLU A 774 2.13 -12.36 -7.53
CA GLU A 774 0.94 -13.00 -8.13
C GLU A 774 0.51 -12.34 -9.45
N LEU A 775 0.58 -11.01 -9.56
CA LEU A 775 0.30 -10.30 -10.82
C LEU A 775 1.30 -10.70 -11.91
N LEU A 776 2.59 -10.58 -11.61
CA LEU A 776 3.71 -10.78 -12.55
C LEU A 776 3.99 -12.24 -12.96
N THR A 777 3.41 -13.21 -12.25
CA THR A 777 3.65 -14.65 -12.50
C THR A 777 2.43 -15.42 -12.98
N GLY A 778 1.21 -14.90 -12.79
CA GLY A 778 -0.02 -15.67 -13.04
C GLY A 778 -0.18 -16.86 -12.08
N LEU A 779 0.49 -16.82 -10.93
CA LEU A 779 0.38 -17.79 -9.84
C LEU A 779 -0.48 -17.23 -8.70
N SER A 780 -1.05 -18.12 -7.89
CA SER A 780 -1.63 -17.72 -6.60
C SER A 780 -1.20 -18.64 -5.46
N PHE A 781 -0.78 -18.03 -4.35
CA PHE A 781 -0.10 -18.69 -3.23
C PHE A 781 -1.00 -18.79 -1.98
N TYR A 782 -0.59 -19.61 -1.00
CA TYR A 782 -1.22 -19.69 0.33
C TYR A 782 -2.71 -20.09 0.33
N HIS A 783 -3.09 -21.12 -0.43
CA HIS A 783 -4.49 -21.59 -0.49
C HIS A 783 -4.84 -22.64 0.58
N ASP A 784 -3.85 -23.12 1.34
CA ASP A 784 -4.06 -23.98 2.50
C ASP A 784 -3.78 -23.24 3.82
N ARG A 785 -4.32 -23.78 4.92
CA ARG A 785 -4.14 -23.36 6.33
C ARG A 785 -4.73 -22.01 6.75
N LEU A 786 -4.60 -20.94 5.98
CA LEU A 786 -5.12 -19.62 6.34
C LEU A 786 -6.57 -19.42 5.88
N SER A 787 -7.31 -18.51 6.52
CA SER A 787 -8.53 -17.98 5.91
C SER A 787 -8.21 -17.13 4.67
N VAL A 788 -9.21 -16.88 3.81
CA VAL A 788 -9.00 -16.04 2.62
C VAL A 788 -8.61 -14.63 3.06
N GLU A 789 -9.28 -14.06 4.06
CA GLU A 789 -9.01 -12.72 4.57
C GLU A 789 -7.61 -12.58 5.19
N GLU A 790 -7.12 -13.57 5.94
CA GLU A 790 -5.72 -13.60 6.42
C GLU A 790 -4.74 -13.75 5.27
N THR A 791 -5.09 -14.54 4.26
CA THR A 791 -4.29 -14.74 3.04
C THR A 791 -4.14 -13.43 2.26
N LEU A 792 -5.23 -12.66 2.09
CA LEU A 792 -5.17 -11.35 1.42
C LEU A 792 -4.29 -10.38 2.22
N GLN A 793 -4.47 -10.29 3.54
CA GLN A 793 -3.65 -9.44 4.41
C GLN A 793 -2.15 -9.79 4.31
N LEU A 794 -1.80 -11.07 4.36
CA LEU A 794 -0.42 -11.55 4.18
C LEU A 794 0.14 -11.16 2.80
N LYS A 795 -0.69 -11.24 1.75
CA LYS A 795 -0.29 -10.95 0.37
C LYS A 795 -0.12 -9.47 0.08
N THR A 796 -0.94 -8.60 0.65
CA THR A 796 -0.85 -7.14 0.50
C THR A 796 0.18 -6.50 1.44
N PHE A 797 0.63 -7.22 2.46
CA PHE A 797 1.71 -6.74 3.34
C PHE A 797 3.02 -6.60 2.56
N LEU A 798 3.66 -5.44 2.70
CA LEU A 798 5.02 -5.18 2.25
C LEU A 798 5.89 -4.97 3.49
N PRO A 799 6.92 -5.79 3.73
CA PRO A 799 7.91 -5.53 4.76
C PRO A 799 8.65 -4.22 4.45
N THR A 800 8.59 -3.26 5.36
CA THR A 800 9.46 -2.07 5.35
C THR A 800 10.56 -2.27 6.39
N ALA A 801 11.81 -1.98 6.02
CA ALA A 801 12.97 -2.02 6.92
C ALA A 801 12.98 -0.85 7.90
#